data_AF-A0AAU5FTS3-F1
#
_entry.id   AF-A0AAU5FTS3-F1
#
_cell.length_a   1.000
_cell.length_b   1.000
_cell.length_c   1.000
_cell.angle_alpha   90.00
_cell.angle_beta   90.00
_cell.angle_gamma   90.00
#
_symmetry.space_group_name_H-M   'P 1'
#
loop_
_entity.id
_entity.type
_entity.pdbx_description
1 polymer ?
#
loop_
_entity_poly.entity_id
_entity_poly.type
_entity_poly.pdbx_seq_one_letter_code
_entity_poly.pdbx_strand_id
1 'polypeptide(L)'
;MTGVRHTASAAVGRKPVTISFAGYNRAWAAWIASRLERHGQQVVMQRWNINPGDSIEQGLRDLLLSEGRVLIVLSEWYFRLGPRTHDEWNTALRAVVPPHGDRFAAVAVTSAALPGAVASLGAADLWGLGAAEAERRLLARLGITPSRGSVGDTLGGSNGPRFPLEQPAVWGGVPRRNTRFTGREQLLYELHQQLSQAEPGAAVATLHGLSGVGKTHIATEYVYRFGPEYDVVWWVRASERGTLREKLAGLAPALGLVTGREYGERLRAVRDALRRGDPYFRWLVVLDGADQPEEIHDLVPSGPGHVLITSQNREWGEHNSALIEVPVYDRGESVAFVRRRAPRLDDADADRLADALGDLALALDQNAGALNDSTMQVDEYLDLLRHGADVEPGLKVAADFQMTYYTAFSILLNRLREDKPEAVDLLRLCVFFAPGPIPVRLLRDLTVRDLPEQLTGLMEDPLLWNSAISKLAQWSVIQSDPQETGAEESVGSTEVIQMHRLVYQAVRADMPEEEQDTYSRVVRKILAAADPARPADTRLWPRYAEIVPHLRASGALDSTNPEIQQMVLNCLRYLYLSGEYRVGLRIAQLTHERWPNVLEPGHPRLWELIHHQSNLMRATGANAETEAIDRRAYEELKAERGPDDLLTLRAASGLAADVRNLGHYDEALELSRYVGDGYRALVGPDDSRTLIAQNNIALTYRLLGRYEDALNLDQETMEALREQLRDRHNWTLSSENSYATDLRLLGRYEQATSVQERNAEIHRSVLGADNPQTLRAEHNLALCYYRGGDRPRAANLMARLLERSERVIGDREPLTLRVAVTYSTFEREHGDLDRARELGESSLRHYREQLGEQHPYTAGTLANHALLLRSAGERQQSQIEAEDALIAMTRAVGELHPWTLACALNVAAARNLGGDPESAAELSRTTADRAAARLGRNHPLTLSCRIALATDLRNLRRRQEADKIEEEALSALTRTLGPQHHHTVSARSRTRPYWDFEPFSS
;
A
#
# COMPACT_ATOMS: atom_id res chain seq x y z
N MET A 1 -7.39 20.12 -59.17
CA MET A 1 -8.18 21.21 -59.78
C MET A 1 -9.56 21.23 -59.16
N THR A 2 -9.85 22.30 -58.41
CA THR A 2 -11.11 23.06 -58.28
C THR A 2 -11.26 23.52 -56.84
N GLY A 3 -10.80 24.75 -56.62
CA GLY A 3 -10.89 25.43 -55.34
C GLY A 3 -12.32 25.82 -55.01
N VAL A 4 -12.60 25.88 -53.72
CA VAL A 4 -13.80 26.54 -53.20
C VAL A 4 -13.35 27.83 -52.54
N ARG A 5 -13.95 28.91 -53.04
CA ARG A 5 -13.66 30.31 -52.77
C ARG A 5 -13.76 30.65 -51.29
N HIS A 6 -12.74 31.32 -50.78
CA HIS A 6 -12.84 32.20 -49.62
C HIS A 6 -13.93 33.25 -49.86
N THR A 7 -15.00 33.20 -49.09
CA THR A 7 -15.84 34.38 -48.81
C THR A 7 -15.35 34.99 -47.51
N ALA A 8 -14.46 35.98 -47.62
CA ALA A 8 -14.11 36.87 -46.54
C ALA A 8 -15.36 37.67 -46.12
N SER A 9 -16.01 37.23 -45.05
CA SER A 9 -16.94 38.08 -44.30
C SER A 9 -16.10 38.93 -43.35
N ALA A 10 -16.05 40.23 -43.60
CA ALA A 10 -15.41 41.21 -42.74
C ALA A 10 -15.93 41.10 -41.30
N ALA A 11 -15.10 40.58 -40.40
CA ALA A 11 -15.34 40.62 -38.96
C ALA A 11 -15.19 42.07 -38.50
N VAL A 12 -16.30 42.72 -38.16
CA VAL A 12 -16.29 43.96 -37.37
C VAL A 12 -15.54 43.65 -36.07
N GLY A 13 -14.35 44.23 -35.91
CA GLY A 13 -13.46 43.97 -34.76
C GLY A 13 -14.16 44.28 -33.44
N ARG A 14 -14.55 43.24 -32.70
CA ARG A 14 -14.95 43.37 -31.31
C ARG A 14 -13.70 43.63 -30.48
N LYS A 15 -13.65 44.76 -29.76
CA LYS A 15 -12.54 45.09 -28.86
C LYS A 15 -12.42 44.02 -27.77
N PRO A 16 -11.20 43.63 -27.35
CA PRO A 16 -11.04 42.58 -26.36
C PRO A 16 -11.58 42.99 -24.98
N VAL A 17 -11.88 41.99 -24.15
CA VAL A 17 -12.25 42.15 -22.74
C VAL A 17 -11.08 41.70 -21.87
N THR A 18 -10.51 42.63 -21.10
CA THR A 18 -9.45 42.33 -20.14
C THR A 18 -10.08 41.94 -18.81
N ILE A 19 -9.90 40.70 -18.36
CA ILE A 19 -10.38 40.23 -17.06
C ILE A 19 -9.30 40.46 -16.02
N SER A 20 -9.53 41.37 -15.07
CA SER A 20 -8.65 41.60 -13.92
C SER A 20 -9.12 40.79 -12.72
N PHE A 21 -8.25 39.97 -12.13
CA PHE A 21 -8.61 39.07 -11.02
C PHE A 21 -7.44 38.85 -10.05
N ALA A 22 -7.74 38.60 -8.77
CA ALA A 22 -6.74 38.09 -7.83
C ALA A 22 -6.42 36.63 -8.11
N GLY A 23 -5.18 36.19 -7.90
CA GLY A 23 -4.75 34.80 -8.17
C GLY A 23 -5.68 33.73 -7.58
N TYR A 24 -6.22 33.99 -6.38
CA TYR A 24 -7.23 33.15 -5.72
C TYR A 24 -8.50 32.92 -6.56
N ASN A 25 -8.92 33.90 -7.35
CA ASN A 25 -10.13 33.86 -8.18
C ASN A 25 -9.85 33.44 -9.63
N ARG A 26 -8.69 32.80 -9.91
CA ARG A 26 -8.35 32.36 -11.26
C ARG A 26 -9.39 31.41 -11.86
N ALA A 27 -9.94 30.47 -11.08
CA ALA A 27 -10.99 29.57 -11.55
C ALA A 27 -12.22 30.35 -12.07
N TRP A 28 -12.61 31.42 -11.35
CA TRP A 28 -13.67 32.34 -11.80
C TRP A 28 -13.28 33.07 -13.07
N ALA A 29 -12.07 33.63 -13.14
CA ALA A 29 -11.60 34.33 -14.33
C ALA A 29 -11.56 33.40 -15.57
N ALA A 30 -11.07 32.18 -15.42
CA ALA A 30 -10.99 31.19 -16.50
C ALA A 30 -12.39 30.71 -16.95
N TRP A 31 -13.31 30.47 -16.01
CA TRP A 31 -14.69 30.16 -16.35
C TRP A 31 -15.36 31.32 -17.08
N ILE A 32 -15.23 32.56 -16.58
CA ILE A 32 -15.74 33.76 -17.24
C ILE A 32 -15.14 33.90 -18.65
N ALA A 33 -13.83 33.76 -18.80
CA ALA A 33 -13.14 33.85 -20.08
C ALA A 33 -13.72 32.86 -21.10
N SER A 34 -13.83 31.58 -20.72
CA SER A 34 -14.43 30.55 -21.58
C SER A 34 -15.86 30.87 -21.99
N ARG A 35 -16.68 31.46 -21.09
CA ARG A 35 -18.04 31.88 -21.42
C ARG A 35 -18.05 33.03 -22.41
N LEU A 36 -17.21 34.04 -22.23
CA LEU A 36 -17.12 35.17 -23.14
C LEU A 36 -16.59 34.76 -24.53
N GLU A 37 -15.61 33.87 -24.59
CA GLU A 37 -15.05 33.32 -25.83
C GLU A 37 -16.10 32.52 -26.62
N ARG A 38 -16.94 31.72 -25.94
CA ARG A 38 -18.08 31.02 -26.58
C ARG A 38 -19.08 31.96 -27.24
N HIS A 39 -19.23 33.18 -26.71
CA HIS A 39 -20.07 34.23 -27.31
C HIS A 39 -19.30 35.14 -28.28
N GLY A 40 -18.10 34.71 -28.70
CA GLY A 40 -17.28 35.37 -29.73
C GLY A 40 -16.64 36.67 -29.26
N GLN A 41 -16.26 36.78 -27.98
CA GLN A 41 -15.42 37.86 -27.46
C GLN A 41 -13.96 37.41 -27.43
N GLN A 42 -13.03 38.32 -27.75
CA GLN A 42 -11.62 38.09 -27.44
C GLN A 42 -11.38 38.45 -25.98
N VAL A 43 -10.71 37.58 -25.22
CA VAL A 43 -10.47 37.77 -23.79
C VAL A 43 -8.98 37.78 -23.51
N VAL A 44 -8.55 38.71 -22.66
CA VAL A 44 -7.21 38.73 -22.09
C VAL A 44 -7.34 38.60 -20.59
N MET A 45 -6.78 37.55 -20.00
CA MET A 45 -6.74 37.40 -18.55
C MET A 45 -5.52 38.15 -18.00
N GLN A 46 -5.78 39.20 -17.22
CA GLN A 46 -4.74 39.96 -16.55
C GLN A 46 -4.80 39.71 -15.04
N ARG A 47 -3.78 39.04 -14.52
CA ARG A 47 -3.61 38.86 -13.09
C ARG A 47 -3.42 40.24 -12.44
N TRP A 48 -4.19 40.52 -11.41
CA TRP A 48 -3.96 41.66 -10.53
C TRP A 48 -2.85 41.31 -9.54
N ASN A 49 -1.68 41.93 -9.71
CA ASN A 49 -0.52 41.77 -8.84
C ASN A 49 0.22 43.10 -8.73
N ILE A 50 -0.14 43.90 -7.74
CA ILE A 50 0.55 45.16 -7.41
C ILE A 50 1.52 44.86 -6.28
N ASN A 51 2.79 45.28 -6.40
CA ASN A 51 3.73 45.11 -5.30
C ASN A 51 3.28 45.93 -4.09
N PRO A 52 3.54 45.48 -2.85
CA PRO A 52 3.11 46.19 -1.66
C PRO A 52 3.51 47.68 -1.59
N GLY A 53 4.56 48.11 -2.29
CA GLY A 53 5.01 49.51 -2.37
C GLY A 53 4.41 50.36 -3.50
N ASP A 54 3.71 49.76 -4.48
CA ASP A 54 3.22 50.46 -5.66
C ASP A 54 1.85 51.14 -5.43
N SER A 55 1.53 52.19 -6.19
CA SER A 55 0.27 52.92 -6.05
C SER A 55 -0.91 52.17 -6.69
N ILE A 56 -1.98 51.94 -5.91
CA ILE A 56 -3.24 51.34 -6.38
C ILE A 56 -3.85 52.17 -7.52
N GLU A 57 -3.79 53.50 -7.41
CA GLU A 57 -4.31 54.41 -8.43
C GLU A 57 -3.59 54.21 -9.77
N GLN A 58 -2.27 54.08 -9.74
CA GLN A 58 -1.48 53.85 -10.94
C GLN A 58 -1.78 52.47 -11.54
N GLY A 59 -1.85 51.42 -10.72
CA GLY A 59 -2.21 50.08 -11.22
C GLY A 59 -3.60 50.02 -11.85
N LEU A 60 -4.59 50.76 -11.31
CA LEU A 60 -5.92 50.88 -11.94
C LEU A 60 -5.86 51.66 -13.26
N ARG A 61 -5.00 52.68 -13.38
CA ARG A 61 -4.75 53.39 -14.64
C ARG A 61 -4.04 52.51 -15.66
N ASP A 62 -3.13 51.65 -15.23
CA ASP A 62 -2.42 50.74 -16.13
C ASP A 62 -3.37 49.72 -16.79
N LEU A 63 -4.45 49.32 -16.11
CA LEU A 63 -5.51 48.50 -16.72
C LEU A 63 -6.18 49.21 -17.92
N LEU A 64 -6.26 50.55 -17.90
CA LEU A 64 -6.84 51.33 -19.00
C LEU A 64 -5.97 51.37 -20.26
N LEU A 65 -4.69 50.98 -20.16
CA LEU A 65 -3.80 50.82 -21.32
C LEU A 65 -4.23 49.65 -22.21
N SER A 66 -4.97 48.67 -21.67
CA SER A 66 -5.51 47.56 -22.46
C SER A 66 -6.61 48.03 -23.43
N GLU A 67 -6.65 47.48 -24.65
CA GLU A 67 -7.69 47.84 -25.60
C GLU A 67 -9.04 47.23 -25.19
N GLY A 68 -10.12 48.03 -25.21
CA GLY A 68 -11.47 47.53 -24.90
C GLY A 68 -11.88 47.67 -23.42
N ARG A 69 -12.76 46.78 -22.95
CA ARG A 69 -13.36 46.87 -21.60
C ARG A 69 -12.55 46.06 -20.58
N VAL A 70 -12.46 46.57 -19.36
CA VAL A 70 -11.84 45.89 -18.23
C VAL A 70 -12.94 45.34 -17.32
N LEU A 71 -12.99 44.00 -17.17
CA LEU A 71 -13.88 43.31 -16.25
C LEU A 71 -13.13 42.93 -14.98
N ILE A 72 -13.52 43.50 -13.83
CA ILE A 72 -12.92 43.19 -12.54
C ILE A 72 -13.69 42.07 -11.84
N VAL A 73 -12.98 41.00 -11.44
CA VAL A 73 -13.52 39.92 -10.61
C VAL A 73 -13.27 40.25 -9.15
N LEU A 74 -14.32 40.74 -8.48
CA LEU A 74 -14.28 41.25 -7.13
C LEU A 74 -14.44 40.13 -6.09
N SER A 75 -13.51 40.10 -5.15
CA SER A 75 -13.54 39.26 -3.95
C SER A 75 -12.78 39.95 -2.83
N GLU A 76 -12.87 39.44 -1.60
CA GLU A 76 -12.01 39.88 -0.50
C GLU A 76 -10.52 39.76 -0.85
N TRP A 77 -10.12 38.79 -1.69
CA TRP A 77 -8.74 38.58 -2.11
C TRP A 77 -8.26 39.62 -3.13
N TYR A 78 -9.16 40.20 -3.94
CA TYR A 78 -8.84 41.32 -4.83
C TYR A 78 -8.34 42.55 -4.04
N PHE A 79 -8.84 42.73 -2.82
CA PHE A 79 -8.52 43.86 -1.96
C PHE A 79 -7.45 43.56 -0.90
N ARG A 80 -7.03 42.30 -0.73
CA ARG A 80 -6.13 41.82 0.34
C ARG A 80 -4.70 41.48 -0.13
N LEU A 81 -4.29 41.93 -1.31
CA LEU A 81 -2.88 41.82 -1.75
C LEU A 81 -2.04 42.84 -0.97
N GLY A 82 -1.41 42.42 0.13
CA GLY A 82 -0.57 43.26 0.99
C GLY A 82 -1.32 44.00 2.12
N PRO A 83 -0.62 44.83 2.92
CA PRO A 83 -1.17 45.51 4.10
C PRO A 83 -1.95 46.78 3.73
N ARG A 84 -2.92 46.69 2.81
CA ARG A 84 -3.64 47.84 2.25
C ARG A 84 -5.02 47.99 2.89
N THR A 85 -5.37 49.20 3.33
CA THR A 85 -6.65 49.48 3.99
C THR A 85 -7.80 49.65 3.00
N HIS A 86 -9.05 49.44 3.46
CA HIS A 86 -10.23 49.73 2.62
C HIS A 86 -10.31 51.22 2.21
N ASP A 87 -9.73 52.13 2.99
CA ASP A 87 -9.76 53.57 2.71
C ASP A 87 -8.82 53.96 1.56
N GLU A 88 -7.63 53.34 1.48
CA GLU A 88 -6.75 53.49 0.31
C GLU A 88 -7.43 53.01 -0.97
N TRP A 89 -8.09 51.85 -0.91
CA TRP A 89 -8.86 51.31 -2.03
C TRP A 89 -10.05 52.20 -2.42
N ASN A 90 -10.79 52.70 -1.44
CA ASN A 90 -11.91 53.61 -1.68
C ASN A 90 -11.44 54.90 -2.39
N THR A 91 -10.28 55.42 -1.99
CA THR A 91 -9.69 56.63 -2.58
C THR A 91 -9.27 56.38 -4.03
N ALA A 92 -8.51 55.31 -4.30
CA ALA A 92 -8.05 54.98 -5.65
C ALA A 92 -9.20 54.67 -6.62
N LEU A 93 -10.20 53.88 -6.19
CA LEU A 93 -11.35 53.54 -7.02
C LEU A 93 -12.18 54.77 -7.39
N ARG A 94 -12.42 55.69 -6.43
CA ARG A 94 -13.15 56.94 -6.71
C ARG A 94 -12.40 57.88 -7.65
N ALA A 95 -11.07 57.85 -7.62
CA ALA A 95 -10.25 58.67 -8.51
C ALA A 95 -10.24 58.15 -9.95
N VAL A 96 -10.20 56.83 -10.16
CA VAL A 96 -9.97 56.23 -11.50
C VAL A 96 -11.23 55.75 -12.18
N VAL A 97 -12.18 55.15 -11.45
CA VAL A 97 -13.32 54.45 -12.07
C VAL A 97 -14.40 55.39 -12.62
N PRO A 98 -14.91 56.40 -11.89
CA PRO A 98 -16.02 57.24 -12.38
C PRO A 98 -15.74 57.97 -13.71
N PRO A 99 -14.55 58.55 -13.97
CA PRO A 99 -14.22 59.17 -15.26
C PRO A 99 -14.19 58.18 -16.44
N HIS A 100 -14.09 56.88 -16.16
CA HIS A 100 -13.91 55.81 -17.15
C HIS A 100 -14.95 54.69 -16.98
N GLY A 101 -16.16 55.03 -16.53
CA GLY A 101 -17.22 54.05 -16.23
C GLY A 101 -17.70 53.23 -17.43
N ASP A 102 -17.47 53.69 -18.66
CA ASP A 102 -17.72 52.95 -19.90
C ASP A 102 -16.66 51.87 -20.20
N ARG A 103 -15.45 52.04 -19.65
CA ARG A 103 -14.33 51.10 -19.74
C ARG A 103 -14.40 50.00 -18.70
N PHE A 104 -14.91 50.27 -17.50
CA PHE A 104 -14.95 49.31 -16.40
C PHE A 104 -16.30 48.57 -16.28
N ALA A 105 -16.21 47.26 -16.06
CA ALA A 105 -17.31 46.41 -15.59
C ALA A 105 -16.80 45.56 -14.42
N ALA A 106 -17.71 45.03 -13.60
CA ALA A 106 -17.31 44.15 -12.51
C ALA A 106 -18.32 43.04 -12.25
N VAL A 107 -17.83 41.95 -11.66
CA VAL A 107 -18.61 40.86 -11.11
C VAL A 107 -18.13 40.57 -9.70
N ALA A 108 -19.04 40.24 -8.78
CA ALA A 108 -18.72 39.85 -7.41
C ALA A 108 -18.80 38.34 -7.26
N VAL A 109 -17.78 37.73 -6.67
CA VAL A 109 -17.67 36.27 -6.46
C VAL A 109 -17.41 35.94 -4.98
N THR A 110 -17.92 36.77 -4.08
CA THR A 110 -17.80 36.60 -2.63
C THR A 110 -19.07 37.03 -1.90
N SER A 111 -19.28 36.49 -0.71
CA SER A 111 -20.27 36.98 0.26
C SER A 111 -19.69 37.98 1.27
N ALA A 112 -18.37 38.19 1.25
CA ALA A 112 -17.71 39.11 2.17
C ALA A 112 -18.02 40.58 1.85
N ALA A 113 -17.99 41.43 2.87
CA ALA A 113 -18.13 42.87 2.70
C ALA A 113 -16.94 43.45 1.90
N LEU A 114 -17.24 44.17 0.82
CA LEU A 114 -16.25 44.83 -0.05
C LEU A 114 -16.18 46.34 0.24
N PRO A 115 -15.10 47.05 -0.15
CA PRO A 115 -15.01 48.51 0.01
C PRO A 115 -16.19 49.25 -0.65
N GLY A 116 -16.74 50.26 0.03
CA GLY A 116 -17.95 50.95 -0.42
C GLY A 116 -17.84 51.63 -1.79
N ALA A 117 -16.64 52.04 -2.21
CA ALA A 117 -16.40 52.62 -3.53
C ALA A 117 -16.65 51.63 -4.69
N VAL A 118 -16.69 50.32 -4.44
CA VAL A 118 -17.00 49.30 -5.44
C VAL A 118 -18.41 49.46 -6.02
N ALA A 119 -19.33 50.12 -5.30
CA ALA A 119 -20.68 50.39 -5.78
C ALA A 119 -20.70 51.11 -7.15
N SER A 120 -19.71 51.98 -7.44
CA SER A 120 -19.63 52.68 -8.72
C SER A 120 -19.31 51.78 -9.92
N LEU A 121 -18.79 50.57 -9.67
CA LEU A 121 -18.54 49.56 -10.71
C LEU A 121 -19.81 48.81 -11.10
N GLY A 122 -20.92 48.95 -10.35
CA GLY A 122 -22.19 48.27 -10.64
C GLY A 122 -22.03 46.77 -10.81
N ALA A 123 -21.35 46.11 -9.88
CA ALA A 123 -20.96 44.71 -10.02
C ALA A 123 -22.18 43.76 -10.07
N ALA A 124 -22.15 42.77 -10.96
CA ALA A 124 -23.13 41.69 -10.95
C ALA A 124 -22.68 40.57 -9.99
N ASP A 125 -23.53 40.21 -9.03
CA ASP A 125 -23.23 39.14 -8.07
C ASP A 125 -23.40 37.77 -8.71
N LEU A 126 -22.33 36.96 -8.64
CA LEU A 126 -22.23 35.58 -9.13
C LEU A 126 -22.09 34.56 -7.99
N TRP A 127 -21.91 35.00 -6.74
CA TRP A 127 -21.68 34.12 -5.61
C TRP A 127 -22.96 33.37 -5.20
N GLY A 128 -22.82 32.08 -4.88
CA GLY A 128 -23.95 31.24 -4.44
C GLY A 128 -25.00 30.93 -5.53
N LEU A 129 -24.71 31.25 -6.80
CA LEU A 129 -25.58 30.97 -7.94
C LEU A 129 -25.15 29.71 -8.69
N GLY A 130 -26.08 29.08 -9.40
CA GLY A 130 -25.76 28.03 -10.37
C GLY A 130 -25.16 28.59 -11.67
N ALA A 131 -24.40 27.77 -12.39
CA ALA A 131 -23.63 28.18 -13.58
C ALA A 131 -24.45 28.94 -14.65
N ALA A 132 -25.68 28.49 -14.93
CA ALA A 132 -26.53 29.11 -15.95
C ALA A 132 -27.01 30.52 -15.56
N GLU A 133 -27.31 30.76 -14.28
CA GLU A 133 -27.73 32.07 -13.78
C GLU A 133 -26.53 33.02 -13.66
N ALA A 134 -25.38 32.51 -13.23
CA ALA A 134 -24.14 33.26 -13.24
C ALA A 134 -23.75 33.71 -14.67
N GLU A 135 -23.89 32.83 -15.67
CA GLU A 135 -23.61 33.18 -17.07
C GLU A 135 -24.57 34.27 -17.58
N ARG A 136 -25.86 34.15 -17.28
CA ARG A 136 -26.86 35.15 -17.65
C ARG A 136 -26.52 36.53 -17.08
N ARG A 137 -26.16 36.61 -15.81
CA ARG A 137 -25.81 37.88 -15.13
C ARG A 137 -24.52 38.49 -15.66
N LEU A 138 -23.51 37.67 -15.94
CA LEU A 138 -22.26 38.10 -16.58
C LEU A 138 -22.53 38.73 -17.96
N LEU A 139 -23.28 38.04 -18.83
CA LEU A 139 -23.58 38.52 -20.18
C LEU A 139 -24.42 39.79 -20.16
N ALA A 140 -25.42 39.85 -19.26
CA ALA A 140 -26.23 41.05 -19.05
C ALA A 140 -25.38 42.24 -18.60
N ARG A 141 -24.43 42.03 -17.68
CA ARG A 141 -23.53 43.09 -17.19
C ARG A 141 -22.64 43.67 -18.28
N LEU A 142 -22.23 42.84 -19.23
CA LEU A 142 -21.41 43.26 -20.38
C LEU A 142 -22.23 43.68 -21.59
N GLY A 143 -23.57 43.58 -21.55
CA GLY A 143 -24.45 43.90 -22.67
C GLY A 143 -24.27 42.97 -23.88
N ILE A 144 -23.89 41.72 -23.64
CA ILE A 144 -23.67 40.72 -24.69
C ILE A 144 -24.99 39.95 -24.92
N THR A 145 -25.50 39.97 -26.15
CA THR A 145 -26.71 39.21 -26.51
C THR A 145 -26.35 37.73 -26.73
N PRO A 146 -27.02 36.78 -26.05
CA PRO A 146 -26.76 35.36 -26.23
C PRO A 146 -27.02 34.93 -27.68
N SER A 147 -26.09 34.21 -28.31
CA SER A 147 -26.32 33.65 -29.65
C SER A 147 -27.33 32.48 -29.55
N ARG A 148 -28.30 32.41 -30.48
CA ARG A 148 -29.44 31.47 -30.44
C ARG A 148 -29.09 29.99 -30.71
N GLY A 149 -27.82 29.59 -30.60
CA GLY A 149 -27.35 28.23 -30.90
C GLY A 149 -26.78 27.42 -29.72
N SER A 150 -26.67 27.96 -28.50
CA SER A 150 -25.91 27.32 -27.41
C SER A 150 -26.74 26.69 -26.28
N VAL A 151 -27.97 26.23 -26.56
CA VAL A 151 -28.91 25.74 -25.51
C VAL A 151 -28.80 24.21 -25.27
N GLY A 152 -27.82 23.52 -25.84
CA GLY A 152 -27.60 22.09 -25.57
C GLY A 152 -26.23 21.85 -24.95
N ASP A 153 -26.16 21.73 -23.62
CA ASP A 153 -25.33 20.73 -22.89
C ASP A 153 -25.23 21.09 -21.40
N THR A 154 -26.17 20.56 -20.64
CA THR A 154 -26.04 20.36 -19.18
C THR A 154 -25.42 18.99 -18.85
N LEU A 155 -24.74 18.34 -19.80
CA LEU A 155 -23.99 17.10 -19.60
C LEU A 155 -22.60 17.29 -20.17
N GLY A 156 -21.57 16.96 -19.38
CA GLY A 156 -20.17 17.27 -19.67
C GLY A 156 -19.69 16.76 -21.03
N GLY A 157 -19.14 17.67 -21.84
CA GLY A 157 -18.52 17.34 -23.12
C GLY A 157 -17.88 18.53 -23.84
N SER A 158 -16.56 18.69 -23.65
CA SER A 158 -15.58 19.43 -24.47
C SER A 158 -15.58 20.98 -24.50
N ASN A 159 -14.41 21.52 -24.11
CA ASN A 159 -13.85 22.86 -24.38
C ASN A 159 -14.04 24.02 -23.37
N GLY A 160 -14.17 23.77 -22.06
CA GLY A 160 -13.92 24.82 -21.07
C GLY A 160 -13.81 24.38 -19.59
N PRO A 161 -13.24 25.22 -18.71
CA PRO A 161 -13.16 24.98 -17.27
C PRO A 161 -14.54 24.85 -16.62
N ARG A 162 -14.66 24.02 -15.57
CA ARG A 162 -15.90 23.81 -14.81
C ARG A 162 -16.31 25.08 -14.05
N PHE A 163 -17.56 25.12 -13.61
CA PHE A 163 -18.01 26.21 -12.75
C PHE A 163 -17.22 26.15 -11.42
N PRO A 164 -16.63 27.25 -10.93
CA PRO A 164 -15.67 27.20 -9.81
C PRO A 164 -16.21 26.68 -8.48
N LEU A 165 -17.53 26.64 -8.31
CA LEU A 165 -18.19 26.09 -7.11
C LEU A 165 -18.57 24.60 -7.26
N GLU A 166 -18.38 24.00 -8.44
CA GLU A 166 -18.61 22.58 -8.68
C GLU A 166 -17.32 21.78 -8.45
N GLN A 167 -17.41 20.71 -7.66
CA GLN A 167 -16.30 19.78 -7.49
C GLN A 167 -16.10 18.93 -8.76
N PRO A 168 -14.86 18.44 -9.00
CA PRO A 168 -14.59 17.43 -10.02
C PRO A 168 -15.49 16.20 -9.89
N ALA A 169 -15.71 15.48 -10.99
CA ALA A 169 -16.57 14.29 -11.01
C ALA A 169 -16.04 13.18 -10.08
N VAL A 170 -14.71 13.10 -9.96
CA VAL A 170 -14.03 12.22 -9.01
C VAL A 170 -13.16 13.07 -8.09
N TRP A 171 -13.39 12.95 -6.78
CA TRP A 171 -12.64 13.65 -5.74
C TRP A 171 -12.37 12.69 -4.57
N GLY A 172 -11.10 12.37 -4.33
CA GLY A 172 -10.74 11.41 -3.28
C GLY A 172 -9.44 11.73 -2.56
N GLY A 173 -9.44 11.52 -1.24
CA GLY A 173 -8.26 11.62 -0.37
C GLY A 173 -7.71 13.04 -0.14
N VAL A 174 -8.34 14.08 -0.68
CA VAL A 174 -7.82 15.46 -0.62
C VAL A 174 -7.96 16.04 0.79
N PRO A 175 -6.88 16.58 1.40
CA PRO A 175 -6.94 17.24 2.70
C PRO A 175 -7.90 18.45 2.74
N ARG A 176 -8.37 18.81 3.93
CA ARG A 176 -9.17 20.04 4.13
C ARG A 176 -8.37 21.28 3.73
N ARG A 177 -9.04 22.21 3.04
CA ARG A 177 -8.41 23.47 2.61
C ARG A 177 -7.97 24.31 3.81
N ASN A 178 -6.73 24.79 3.79
CA ASN A 178 -6.25 25.75 4.78
C ASN A 178 -6.85 27.14 4.49
N THR A 179 -7.79 27.60 5.32
CA THR A 179 -8.44 28.92 5.19
C THR A 179 -7.52 30.10 5.45
N ARG A 180 -6.34 29.87 6.03
CA ARG A 180 -5.35 30.90 6.38
C ARG A 180 -4.12 30.90 5.46
N PHE A 181 -4.12 30.13 4.37
CA PHE A 181 -3.02 30.07 3.42
C PHE A 181 -2.59 31.46 2.95
N THR A 182 -1.30 31.79 3.05
CA THR A 182 -0.75 33.12 2.75
C THR A 182 0.41 32.99 1.76
N GLY A 183 0.49 33.90 0.79
CA GLY A 183 1.61 33.95 -0.16
C GLY A 183 1.66 32.77 -1.14
N ARG A 184 2.87 32.49 -1.64
CA ARG A 184 3.25 31.44 -2.61
C ARG A 184 2.55 31.52 -3.94
N GLU A 185 2.12 32.72 -4.26
CA GLU A 185 1.36 33.08 -5.45
C GLU A 185 2.15 32.89 -6.75
N GLN A 186 3.44 33.16 -6.70
CA GLN A 186 4.36 32.94 -7.82
C GLN A 186 4.64 31.44 -7.99
N LEU A 187 4.95 30.72 -6.91
CA LEU A 187 5.18 29.26 -6.94
C LEU A 187 3.97 28.48 -7.44
N LEU A 188 2.75 28.82 -7.00
CA LEU A 188 1.52 28.19 -7.49
C LEU A 188 1.32 28.44 -8.98
N TYR A 189 1.69 29.62 -9.47
CA TYR A 189 1.62 29.96 -10.88
C TYR A 189 2.68 29.22 -11.71
N GLU A 190 3.92 29.18 -11.23
CA GLU A 190 5.02 28.42 -11.86
C GLU A 190 4.70 26.93 -11.91
N LEU A 191 4.20 26.36 -10.81
CA LEU A 191 3.73 24.98 -10.77
C LEU A 191 2.61 24.73 -11.79
N HIS A 192 1.64 25.63 -11.87
CA HIS A 192 0.56 25.51 -12.85
C HIS A 192 1.06 25.62 -14.28
N GLN A 193 1.96 26.55 -14.56
CA GLN A 193 2.55 26.75 -15.88
C GLN A 193 3.37 25.53 -16.31
N GLN A 194 4.21 25.00 -15.41
CA GLN A 194 5.00 23.79 -15.64
C GLN A 194 4.10 22.61 -16.02
N LEU A 195 3.05 22.36 -15.24
CA LEU A 195 2.12 21.27 -15.53
C LEU A 195 1.34 21.50 -16.84
N SER A 196 0.86 22.71 -17.09
CA SER A 196 0.00 23.01 -18.25
C SER A 196 0.74 23.13 -19.58
N GLN A 197 2.04 23.40 -19.57
CA GLN A 197 2.89 23.51 -20.77
C GLN A 197 3.64 22.21 -21.09
N ALA A 198 3.58 21.22 -20.20
CA ALA A 198 4.23 19.94 -20.41
C ALA A 198 3.55 19.15 -21.54
N GLU A 199 4.36 18.40 -22.30
CA GLU A 199 3.85 17.43 -23.28
C GLU A 199 3.03 16.34 -22.57
N PRO A 200 1.97 15.80 -23.22
CA PRO A 200 1.21 14.69 -22.66
C PRO A 200 2.12 13.51 -22.26
N GLY A 201 2.05 13.09 -21.00
CA GLY A 201 2.90 12.04 -20.42
C GLY A 201 4.15 12.54 -19.69
N ALA A 202 4.49 13.83 -19.79
CA ALA A 202 5.63 14.46 -19.11
C ALA A 202 5.22 15.48 -18.03
N ALA A 203 3.92 15.62 -17.74
CA ALA A 203 3.36 16.59 -16.78
C ALA A 203 3.48 16.13 -15.32
N VAL A 204 4.71 15.84 -14.87
CA VAL A 204 5.02 15.45 -13.49
C VAL A 204 5.85 16.56 -12.84
N ALA A 205 5.39 17.09 -11.71
CA ALA A 205 6.11 18.11 -10.95
C ALA A 205 6.30 17.69 -9.48
N THR A 206 7.52 17.85 -8.97
CA THR A 206 7.85 17.57 -7.57
C THR A 206 8.16 18.87 -6.83
N LEU A 207 7.34 19.18 -5.82
CA LEU A 207 7.63 20.19 -4.82
C LEU A 207 8.65 19.62 -3.84
N HIS A 208 9.86 20.17 -3.81
CA HIS A 208 10.92 19.76 -2.90
C HIS A 208 11.42 20.90 -2.01
N GLY A 209 11.94 20.57 -0.83
CA GLY A 209 12.42 21.57 0.14
C GLY A 209 12.42 21.04 1.57
N LEU A 210 12.82 21.88 2.52
CA LEU A 210 12.94 21.52 3.93
C LEU A 210 11.62 21.01 4.54
N SER A 211 11.71 20.22 5.61
CA SER A 211 10.55 19.82 6.40
C SER A 211 9.88 21.06 7.03
N GLY A 212 8.55 21.09 7.09
CA GLY A 212 7.80 22.22 7.67
C GLY A 212 7.72 23.49 6.80
N VAL A 213 8.30 23.51 5.59
CA VAL A 213 8.24 24.68 4.69
C VAL A 213 6.86 24.88 4.02
N GLY A 214 5.99 23.88 4.06
CA GLY A 214 4.60 23.98 3.57
C GLY A 214 4.30 23.29 2.23
N LYS A 215 5.14 22.36 1.75
CA LYS A 215 4.94 21.61 0.48
C LYS A 215 3.53 21.00 0.34
N THR A 216 3.09 20.26 1.36
CA THR A 216 1.76 19.65 1.41
C THR A 216 0.64 20.71 1.36
N HIS A 217 0.84 21.87 1.99
CA HIS A 217 -0.14 22.97 1.95
C HIS A 217 -0.19 23.65 0.59
N ILE A 218 0.94 23.83 -0.11
CA ILE A 218 0.98 24.34 -1.49
C ILE A 218 0.25 23.37 -2.43
N ALA A 219 0.50 22.06 -2.31
CA ALA A 219 -0.20 21.05 -3.10
C ALA A 219 -1.71 21.03 -2.82
N THR A 220 -2.10 21.13 -1.55
CA THR A 220 -3.51 21.24 -1.16
C THR A 220 -4.15 22.49 -1.78
N GLU A 221 -3.51 23.65 -1.65
CA GLU A 221 -4.04 24.90 -2.19
C GLU A 221 -4.09 24.90 -3.73
N TYR A 222 -3.13 24.25 -4.40
CA TYR A 222 -3.16 24.02 -5.84
C TYR A 222 -4.43 23.25 -6.24
N VAL A 223 -4.72 22.14 -5.56
CA VAL A 223 -5.91 21.33 -5.81
C VAL A 223 -7.20 22.16 -5.68
N TYR A 224 -7.34 23.00 -4.65
CA TYR A 224 -8.56 23.81 -4.50
C TYR A 224 -8.64 24.98 -5.51
N ARG A 225 -7.51 25.52 -5.96
CA ARG A 225 -7.49 26.66 -6.91
C ARG A 225 -7.64 26.22 -8.37
N PHE A 226 -7.01 25.12 -8.74
CA PHE A 226 -6.94 24.62 -10.12
C PHE A 226 -7.78 23.35 -10.33
N GLY A 227 -8.36 22.79 -9.28
CA GLY A 227 -9.26 21.61 -9.31
C GLY A 227 -10.35 21.67 -10.39
N PRO A 228 -11.05 22.80 -10.60
CA PRO A 228 -12.08 22.90 -11.64
C PRO A 228 -11.61 22.71 -13.09
N GLU A 229 -10.30 22.65 -13.34
CA GLU A 229 -9.73 22.31 -14.64
C GLU A 229 -9.65 20.80 -14.89
N TYR A 230 -9.73 20.01 -13.82
CA TYR A 230 -9.68 18.56 -13.85
C TYR A 230 -11.09 17.97 -13.69
N ASP A 231 -11.29 16.78 -14.25
CA ASP A 231 -12.47 15.96 -14.04
C ASP A 231 -12.25 14.95 -12.90
N VAL A 232 -10.99 14.62 -12.62
CA VAL A 232 -10.56 13.69 -11.58
C VAL A 232 -9.46 14.33 -10.75
N VAL A 233 -9.63 14.37 -9.43
CA VAL A 233 -8.56 14.69 -8.48
C VAL A 233 -8.45 13.57 -7.45
N TRP A 234 -7.27 12.96 -7.34
CA TRP A 234 -7.02 11.87 -6.42
C TRP A 234 -5.73 12.08 -5.62
N TRP A 235 -5.83 12.04 -4.30
CA TRP A 235 -4.72 12.30 -3.40
C TRP A 235 -4.33 11.04 -2.63
N VAL A 236 -3.04 10.73 -2.62
CA VAL A 236 -2.48 9.56 -1.95
C VAL A 236 -1.31 9.97 -1.06
N ARG A 237 -1.36 9.57 0.22
CA ARG A 237 -0.23 9.70 1.16
C ARG A 237 0.82 8.64 0.83
N ALA A 238 1.91 9.06 0.19
CA ALA A 238 3.02 8.22 -0.24
C ALA A 238 3.97 7.83 0.93
N SER A 239 3.86 8.50 2.08
CA SER A 239 4.58 8.12 3.30
C SER A 239 4.13 6.76 3.88
N GLU A 240 2.92 6.29 3.54
CA GLU A 240 2.33 5.03 4.03
C GLU A 240 2.52 3.88 3.01
N ARG A 241 3.75 3.36 2.94
CA ARG A 241 4.20 2.47 1.85
C ARG A 241 3.39 1.20 1.67
N GLY A 242 2.88 0.61 2.76
CA GLY A 242 2.09 -0.62 2.72
C GLY A 242 0.75 -0.46 2.01
N THR A 243 0.18 0.75 2.04
CA THR A 243 -1.17 1.03 1.51
C THR A 243 -1.16 1.97 0.31
N LEU A 244 -0.01 2.56 -0.08
CA LEU A 244 0.13 3.43 -1.25
C LEU A 244 -0.48 2.80 -2.52
N ARG A 245 -0.05 1.57 -2.80
CA ARG A 245 -0.56 0.76 -3.88
C ARG A 245 -2.08 0.65 -3.72
N GLU A 246 -2.58 0.13 -2.59
CA GLU A 246 -4.01 -0.01 -2.27
C GLU A 246 -4.83 1.24 -2.61
N LYS A 247 -4.40 2.38 -2.10
CA LYS A 247 -5.06 3.68 -2.27
C LYS A 247 -5.07 4.15 -3.72
N LEU A 248 -4.05 3.84 -4.53
CA LEU A 248 -4.07 4.11 -5.96
C LEU A 248 -5.08 3.24 -6.71
N ALA A 249 -5.20 1.95 -6.37
CA ALA A 249 -6.22 1.10 -7.01
C ALA A 249 -7.65 1.42 -6.52
N GLY A 250 -7.79 2.08 -5.36
CA GLY A 250 -9.05 2.66 -4.90
C GLY A 250 -9.67 3.66 -5.89
N LEU A 251 -8.87 4.22 -6.81
CA LEU A 251 -9.35 5.06 -7.90
C LEU A 251 -10.16 4.27 -8.96
N ALA A 252 -9.99 2.94 -9.07
CA ALA A 252 -10.67 2.12 -10.08
C ALA A 252 -12.22 2.20 -10.00
N PRO A 253 -12.85 1.94 -8.84
CA PRO A 253 -14.29 2.10 -8.70
C PRO A 253 -14.74 3.56 -8.85
N ALA A 254 -13.92 4.52 -8.41
CA ALA A 254 -14.26 5.94 -8.53
C ALA A 254 -14.26 6.43 -10.00
N LEU A 255 -13.41 5.85 -10.84
CA LEU A 255 -13.42 6.06 -12.29
C LEU A 255 -14.53 5.27 -13.01
N GLY A 256 -15.29 4.43 -12.31
CA GLY A 256 -16.31 3.57 -12.92
C GLY A 256 -15.72 2.45 -13.79
N LEU A 257 -14.46 2.05 -13.55
CA LEU A 257 -13.82 0.99 -14.32
C LEU A 257 -14.42 -0.38 -13.95
N VAL A 258 -14.81 -1.15 -14.97
CA VAL A 258 -15.24 -2.53 -14.78
C VAL A 258 -14.01 -3.39 -14.57
N THR A 259 -13.69 -3.65 -13.30
CA THR A 259 -12.51 -4.44 -12.89
C THR A 259 -12.94 -5.55 -11.94
N GLY A 260 -12.19 -6.65 -11.90
CA GLY A 260 -12.36 -7.69 -10.90
C GLY A 260 -12.24 -7.22 -9.44
N ARG A 261 -12.45 -8.15 -8.49
CA ARG A 261 -12.29 -7.90 -7.04
C ARG A 261 -10.83 -7.69 -6.62
N GLU A 262 -9.89 -7.89 -7.54
CA GLU A 262 -8.48 -7.95 -7.24
C GLU A 262 -7.77 -6.63 -7.41
N TYR A 263 -6.93 -6.33 -6.43
CA TYR A 263 -6.19 -5.09 -6.36
C TYR A 263 -5.25 -4.86 -7.57
N GLY A 264 -4.54 -5.90 -8.03
CA GLY A 264 -3.55 -5.77 -9.10
C GLY A 264 -4.18 -5.40 -10.44
N GLU A 265 -5.27 -6.12 -10.78
CA GLU A 265 -6.13 -5.80 -11.93
C GLU A 265 -6.67 -4.36 -11.86
N ARG A 266 -7.13 -3.93 -10.67
CA ARG A 266 -7.59 -2.55 -10.45
C ARG A 266 -6.48 -1.53 -10.65
N LEU A 267 -5.27 -1.77 -10.12
CA LEU A 267 -4.13 -0.88 -10.30
C LEU A 267 -3.73 -0.79 -11.77
N ARG A 268 -3.63 -1.93 -12.47
CA ARG A 268 -3.32 -1.96 -13.90
C ARG A 268 -4.40 -1.21 -14.71
N ALA A 269 -5.67 -1.47 -14.42
CA ALA A 269 -6.79 -0.78 -15.07
C ALA A 269 -6.75 0.74 -14.83
N VAL A 270 -6.45 1.19 -13.61
CA VAL A 270 -6.27 2.61 -13.29
C VAL A 270 -5.10 3.19 -14.07
N ARG A 271 -3.93 2.55 -14.05
CA ARG A 271 -2.75 3.03 -14.79
C ARG A 271 -3.03 3.11 -16.29
N ASP A 272 -3.72 2.13 -16.85
CA ASP A 272 -4.09 2.11 -18.26
C ASP A 272 -5.14 3.17 -18.60
N ALA A 273 -6.15 3.37 -17.74
CA ALA A 273 -7.17 4.41 -17.89
C ALA A 273 -6.55 5.81 -17.86
N LEU A 274 -5.68 6.08 -16.86
CA LEU A 274 -4.97 7.35 -16.74
C LEU A 274 -4.02 7.57 -17.92
N ARG A 275 -3.34 6.52 -18.41
CA ARG A 275 -2.47 6.58 -19.60
C ARG A 275 -3.21 6.92 -20.88
N ARG A 276 -4.39 6.32 -21.08
CA ARG A 276 -5.24 6.59 -22.26
C ARG A 276 -6.02 7.90 -22.13
N GLY A 277 -6.26 8.38 -20.91
CA GLY A 277 -7.17 9.49 -20.65
C GLY A 277 -8.64 9.12 -20.84
N ASP A 278 -9.01 7.87 -20.57
CA ASP A 278 -10.36 7.31 -20.74
C ASP A 278 -10.75 6.56 -19.45
N PRO A 279 -11.84 6.92 -18.75
CA PRO A 279 -12.95 7.79 -19.17
C PRO A 279 -12.71 9.30 -19.07
N TYR A 280 -11.65 9.74 -18.38
CA TYR A 280 -11.38 11.17 -18.15
C TYR A 280 -10.01 11.56 -18.68
N PHE A 281 -9.98 12.56 -19.55
CA PHE A 281 -8.74 13.08 -20.13
C PHE A 281 -7.98 14.02 -19.18
N ARG A 282 -8.72 14.80 -18.37
CA ARG A 282 -8.18 15.80 -17.45
C ARG A 282 -8.18 15.26 -16.04
N TRP A 283 -7.06 14.75 -15.56
CA TRP A 283 -6.93 14.20 -14.22
C TRP A 283 -5.70 14.77 -13.50
N LEU A 284 -5.76 14.83 -12.18
CA LEU A 284 -4.66 15.21 -11.29
C LEU A 284 -4.48 14.13 -10.21
N VAL A 285 -3.30 13.54 -10.12
CA VAL A 285 -2.91 12.64 -9.03
C VAL A 285 -1.87 13.32 -8.15
N VAL A 286 -2.11 13.38 -6.84
CA VAL A 286 -1.17 13.94 -5.86
C VAL A 286 -0.56 12.84 -5.01
N LEU A 287 0.78 12.76 -5.00
CA LEU A 287 1.56 11.85 -4.16
C LEU A 287 2.25 12.64 -3.05
N ASP A 288 1.70 12.59 -1.84
CA ASP A 288 2.17 13.41 -0.71
C ASP A 288 3.16 12.64 0.18
N GLY A 289 4.37 13.17 0.35
CA GLY A 289 5.43 12.59 1.20
C GLY A 289 6.21 11.45 0.55
N ALA A 290 6.44 11.52 -0.77
CA ALA A 290 7.16 10.51 -1.53
C ALA A 290 8.69 10.73 -1.44
N ASP A 291 9.30 10.41 -0.31
CA ASP A 291 10.73 10.71 -0.04
C ASP A 291 11.72 9.69 -0.67
N GLN A 292 11.24 8.59 -1.25
CA GLN A 292 12.08 7.55 -1.87
C GLN A 292 11.62 7.23 -3.30
N PRO A 293 12.20 7.89 -4.32
CA PRO A 293 11.78 7.74 -5.72
C PRO A 293 11.92 6.31 -6.24
N GLU A 294 13.01 5.61 -5.90
CA GLU A 294 13.27 4.25 -6.40
C GLU A 294 12.15 3.25 -6.08
N GLU A 295 11.48 3.41 -4.93
CA GLU A 295 10.40 2.52 -4.50
C GLU A 295 9.02 2.86 -5.08
N ILE A 296 8.84 4.07 -5.64
CA ILE A 296 7.53 4.65 -5.98
C ILE A 296 7.41 5.03 -7.47
N HIS A 297 8.53 5.27 -8.16
CA HIS A 297 8.52 5.75 -9.55
C HIS A 297 7.74 4.84 -10.51
N ASP A 298 7.69 3.53 -10.25
CA ASP A 298 6.93 2.54 -11.00
C ASP A 298 5.41 2.76 -10.92
N LEU A 299 4.94 3.47 -9.88
CA LEU A 299 3.53 3.76 -9.61
C LEU A 299 3.07 5.12 -10.13
N VAL A 300 4.00 5.99 -10.55
CA VAL A 300 3.67 7.31 -11.08
C VAL A 300 2.90 7.13 -12.41
N PRO A 301 1.64 7.59 -12.51
CA PRO A 301 0.87 7.46 -13.74
C PRO A 301 1.49 8.32 -14.85
N SER A 302 1.53 7.79 -16.06
CA SER A 302 1.77 8.56 -17.29
C SER A 302 0.45 8.76 -18.03
N GLY A 303 0.32 9.81 -18.84
CA GLY A 303 -0.88 10.09 -19.65
C GLY A 303 -1.13 11.58 -19.87
N PRO A 304 -2.31 11.97 -20.38
CA PRO A 304 -2.65 13.36 -20.67
C PRO A 304 -2.94 14.22 -19.43
N GLY A 305 -3.05 13.63 -18.24
CA GLY A 305 -3.24 14.35 -16.99
C GLY A 305 -1.93 14.67 -16.27
N HIS A 306 -2.05 15.23 -15.07
CA HIS A 306 -0.95 15.80 -14.30
C HIS A 306 -0.66 15.00 -13.02
N VAL A 307 0.61 14.94 -12.63
CA VAL A 307 1.04 14.38 -11.35
C VAL A 307 1.77 15.44 -10.53
N LEU A 308 1.36 15.59 -9.27
CA LEU A 308 2.00 16.47 -8.30
C LEU A 308 2.58 15.65 -7.15
N ILE A 309 3.88 15.79 -6.89
CA ILE A 309 4.60 15.05 -5.85
C ILE A 309 5.09 16.03 -4.79
N THR A 310 4.97 15.69 -3.50
CA THR A 310 5.69 16.39 -2.42
C THR A 310 6.79 15.48 -1.86
N SER A 311 8.01 16.00 -1.76
CA SER A 311 9.18 15.21 -1.33
C SER A 311 10.24 16.08 -0.66
N GLN A 312 11.12 15.48 0.13
CA GLN A 312 12.39 16.08 0.57
C GLN A 312 13.55 15.70 -0.36
N ASN A 313 13.38 14.66 -1.17
CA ASN A 313 14.43 14.10 -1.99
C ASN A 313 14.52 14.79 -3.36
N ARG A 314 15.72 15.23 -3.73
CA ARG A 314 16.02 15.89 -5.02
C ARG A 314 16.20 14.90 -6.17
N GLU A 315 16.40 13.61 -5.88
CA GLU A 315 16.57 12.53 -6.86
C GLU A 315 15.35 12.35 -7.78
N TRP A 316 14.18 12.90 -7.43
CA TRP A 316 13.01 12.94 -8.32
C TRP A 316 13.31 13.58 -9.69
N GLY A 317 14.32 14.45 -9.79
CA GLY A 317 14.76 15.02 -11.06
C GLY A 317 15.30 13.98 -12.05
N GLU A 318 15.79 12.84 -11.56
CA GLU A 318 16.29 11.74 -12.38
C GLU A 318 15.14 10.86 -12.94
N HIS A 319 13.92 11.05 -12.45
CA HIS A 319 12.73 10.27 -12.81
C HIS A 319 11.72 11.07 -13.66
N ASN A 320 12.20 11.92 -14.57
CA ASN A 320 11.37 12.76 -15.45
C ASN A 320 10.35 13.65 -14.72
N SER A 321 10.68 14.11 -13.51
CA SER A 321 9.87 15.08 -12.76
C SER A 321 10.50 16.47 -12.79
N ALA A 322 9.69 17.49 -13.09
CA ALA A 322 10.10 18.88 -12.96
C ALA A 322 10.24 19.25 -11.47
N LEU A 323 11.48 19.53 -11.05
CA LEU A 323 11.77 19.94 -9.68
C LEU A 323 11.41 21.41 -9.46
N ILE A 324 10.59 21.68 -8.46
CA ILE A 324 10.24 23.04 -8.01
C ILE A 324 10.68 23.16 -6.55
N GLU A 325 11.69 23.99 -6.32
CA GLU A 325 12.18 24.27 -4.98
C GLU A 325 11.17 25.16 -4.23
N VAL A 326 10.79 24.72 -3.03
CA VAL A 326 9.94 25.49 -2.13
C VAL A 326 10.87 26.17 -1.10
N PRO A 327 11.16 27.48 -1.26
CA PRO A 327 11.96 28.22 -0.30
C PRO A 327 11.18 28.47 0.99
N VAL A 328 11.82 29.05 2.02
CA VAL A 328 11.12 29.71 3.12
C VAL A 328 10.24 30.87 2.60
N TYR A 329 9.38 31.45 3.45
CA TYR A 329 8.58 32.61 3.00
C TYR A 329 9.50 33.78 2.61
N ASP A 330 9.06 34.58 1.63
CA ASP A 330 9.68 35.90 1.49
C ASP A 330 9.28 36.79 2.68
N ARG A 331 10.04 37.86 2.93
CA ARG A 331 9.80 38.67 4.12
C ARG A 331 8.40 39.31 4.15
N GLY A 332 7.88 39.74 3.01
CA GLY A 332 6.54 40.31 2.92
C GLY A 332 5.45 39.27 3.20
N GLU A 333 5.64 38.04 2.74
CA GLU A 333 4.79 36.88 3.02
C GLU A 333 4.82 36.51 4.50
N SER A 334 5.99 36.50 5.13
CA SER A 334 6.13 36.24 6.57
C SER A 334 5.39 37.28 7.40
N VAL A 335 5.59 38.57 7.11
CA VAL A 335 4.88 39.68 7.79
C VAL A 335 3.37 39.52 7.63
N ALA A 336 2.90 39.32 6.39
CA ALA A 336 1.47 39.15 6.11
C ALA A 336 0.89 37.91 6.82
N PHE A 337 1.64 36.81 6.86
CA PHE A 337 1.25 35.58 7.53
C PHE A 337 1.14 35.80 9.05
N VAL A 338 2.15 36.41 9.67
CA VAL A 338 2.16 36.75 11.10
C VAL A 338 1.01 37.70 11.44
N ARG A 339 0.77 38.76 10.65
CA ARG A 339 -0.34 39.70 10.87
C ARG A 339 -1.70 39.03 10.79
N ARG A 340 -1.85 38.03 9.93
CA ARG A 340 -3.08 37.23 9.85
C ARG A 340 -3.25 36.29 11.04
N ARG A 341 -2.15 35.68 11.49
CA ARG A 341 -2.15 34.73 12.61
C ARG A 341 -2.25 35.41 13.97
N ALA A 342 -1.70 36.63 14.08
CA ALA A 342 -1.64 37.48 15.26
C ALA A 342 -2.03 38.94 14.92
N PRO A 343 -3.34 39.24 14.77
CA PRO A 343 -3.83 40.57 14.34
C PRO A 343 -3.42 41.74 15.23
N ARG A 344 -3.00 41.45 16.47
CA ARG A 344 -2.54 42.44 17.45
C ARG A 344 -1.15 43.02 17.20
N LEU A 345 -0.29 42.30 16.46
CA LEU A 345 1.08 42.75 16.17
C LEU A 345 1.08 43.73 15.03
N ASP A 346 1.82 44.84 15.07
CA ASP A 346 1.93 45.72 13.90
C ASP A 346 2.91 45.17 12.85
N ASP A 347 3.05 45.86 11.71
CA ASP A 347 3.88 45.38 10.60
C ASP A 347 5.37 45.35 10.97
N ALA A 348 5.83 46.25 11.85
CA ALA A 348 7.22 46.30 12.31
C ALA A 348 7.52 45.15 13.28
N ASP A 349 6.60 44.87 14.19
CA ASP A 349 6.68 43.71 15.09
C ASP A 349 6.65 42.39 14.33
N ALA A 350 5.77 42.28 13.34
CA ALA A 350 5.67 41.09 12.50
C ALA A 350 6.95 40.86 11.66
N ASP A 351 7.60 41.92 11.17
CA ASP A 351 8.86 41.84 10.43
C ASP A 351 10.01 41.36 11.31
N ARG A 352 10.13 41.92 12.52
CA ARG A 352 11.15 41.51 13.49
C ARG A 352 10.96 40.07 13.97
N LEU A 353 9.71 39.63 14.16
CA LEU A 353 9.38 38.25 14.48
C LEU A 353 9.73 37.29 13.33
N ALA A 354 9.41 37.69 12.10
CA ALA A 354 9.74 36.91 10.90
C ALA A 354 11.25 36.73 10.73
N ASP A 355 12.02 37.80 10.97
CA ASP A 355 13.48 37.79 10.94
C ASP A 355 14.07 36.79 11.92
N ALA A 356 13.61 36.86 13.17
CA ALA A 356 14.10 35.98 14.21
C ALA A 356 13.78 34.51 13.93
N LEU A 357 12.66 34.20 13.26
CA LEU A 357 12.24 32.82 13.00
C LEU A 357 12.73 32.26 11.65
N GLY A 358 13.58 32.99 10.93
CA GLY A 358 14.17 32.54 9.67
C GLY A 358 13.14 32.31 8.57
N ASP A 359 11.99 33.00 8.64
CA ASP A 359 10.91 32.95 7.65
C ASP A 359 10.30 31.54 7.39
N LEU A 360 10.53 30.56 8.26
CA LEU A 360 10.01 29.20 8.11
C LEU A 360 8.51 29.14 8.42
N ALA A 361 7.69 28.66 7.47
CA ALA A 361 6.24 28.67 7.56
C ALA A 361 5.67 28.01 8.83
N LEU A 362 6.14 26.81 9.18
CA LEU A 362 5.71 26.14 10.41
C LEU A 362 6.12 26.89 11.68
N ALA A 363 7.35 27.45 11.70
CA ALA A 363 7.85 28.23 12.82
C ALA A 363 6.97 29.47 13.05
N LEU A 364 6.60 30.17 11.97
CA LEU A 364 5.75 31.35 12.03
C LEU A 364 4.34 31.01 12.49
N ASP A 365 3.75 29.90 12.02
CA ASP A 365 2.38 29.51 12.43
C ASP A 365 2.29 29.21 13.93
N GLN A 366 3.26 28.45 14.46
CA GLN A 366 3.29 28.08 15.87
C GLN A 366 3.57 29.30 16.76
N ASN A 367 4.60 30.08 16.43
CA ASN A 367 5.04 31.19 17.30
C ASN A 367 4.15 32.42 17.22
N ALA A 368 3.67 32.80 16.02
CA ALA A 368 2.69 33.89 15.91
C ALA A 368 1.36 33.50 16.56
N GLY A 369 0.94 32.23 16.43
CA GLY A 369 -0.26 31.74 17.09
C GLY A 369 -0.18 31.83 18.60
N ALA A 370 0.91 31.33 19.18
CA ALA A 370 1.11 31.40 20.63
C ALA A 370 1.35 32.82 21.14
N LEU A 371 2.01 33.69 20.37
CA LEU A 371 2.09 35.11 20.70
C LEU A 371 0.72 35.74 20.70
N ASN A 372 -0.14 35.50 19.71
CA ASN A 372 -1.48 36.09 19.69
C ASN A 372 -2.30 35.77 20.95
N ASP A 373 -2.12 34.56 21.47
CA ASP A 373 -2.87 34.06 22.62
C ASP A 373 -2.25 34.45 23.98
N SER A 374 -1.05 35.06 24.00
CA SER A 374 -0.36 35.51 25.23
C SER A 374 -0.49 37.02 25.44
N THR A 375 -0.17 37.55 26.63
CA THR A 375 -0.07 39.01 26.86
C THR A 375 1.32 39.59 26.59
N MET A 376 2.28 38.76 26.17
CA MET A 376 3.68 39.15 26.01
C MET A 376 3.87 40.11 24.83
N GLN A 377 4.72 41.13 25.02
CA GLN A 377 5.13 42.04 23.94
C GLN A 377 6.17 41.38 23.02
N VAL A 378 6.23 41.79 21.75
CA VAL A 378 7.15 41.18 20.78
C VAL A 378 8.61 41.42 21.15
N ASP A 379 8.95 42.59 21.70
CA ASP A 379 10.32 42.89 22.17
C ASP A 379 10.81 41.89 23.21
N GLU A 380 9.96 41.60 24.21
CA GLU A 380 10.25 40.63 25.26
C GLU A 380 10.48 39.22 24.69
N TYR A 381 9.67 38.81 23.71
CA TYR A 381 9.82 37.52 23.06
C TYR A 381 11.07 37.41 22.18
N LEU A 382 11.41 38.47 21.45
CA LEU A 382 12.64 38.54 20.65
C LEU A 382 13.88 38.51 21.54
N ASP A 383 13.83 39.14 22.70
CA ASP A 383 14.92 39.06 23.67
C ASP A 383 15.06 37.64 24.24
N LEU A 384 13.95 36.94 24.52
CA LEU A 384 14.00 35.51 24.90
C LEU A 384 14.58 34.63 23.79
N LEU A 385 14.29 34.91 22.51
CA LEU A 385 14.88 34.20 21.37
C LEU A 385 16.39 34.45 21.25
N ARG A 386 16.84 35.69 21.49
CA ARG A 386 18.26 36.09 21.40
C ARG A 386 19.10 35.56 22.55
N HIS A 387 18.53 35.49 23.75
CA HIS A 387 19.21 35.06 24.97
C HIS A 387 18.92 33.59 25.34
N GLY A 388 18.28 32.84 24.44
CA GLY A 388 17.71 31.50 24.65
C GLY A 388 18.39 30.69 25.75
N ALA A 389 17.59 30.39 26.78
CA ALA A 389 17.92 29.62 27.98
C ALA A 389 18.98 28.55 27.75
N ASP A 390 20.09 28.61 28.51
CA ASP A 390 21.14 27.61 28.69
C ASP A 390 21.01 26.35 27.81
N VAL A 391 21.27 26.47 26.51
CA VAL A 391 21.30 25.31 25.62
C VAL A 391 22.65 24.63 25.84
N GLU A 392 22.65 23.47 26.51
CA GLU A 392 23.86 22.69 26.76
C GLU A 392 24.66 22.48 25.45
N PRO A 393 25.96 22.83 25.42
CA PRO A 393 26.79 22.72 24.23
C PRO A 393 27.17 21.25 24.01
N GLY A 394 26.29 20.48 23.34
CA GLY A 394 26.57 19.06 23.07
C GLY A 394 25.66 18.35 22.07
N LEU A 395 24.45 18.85 21.77
CA LEU A 395 23.55 18.16 20.84
C LEU A 395 23.94 18.43 19.37
N LYS A 396 24.47 17.40 18.70
CA LYS A 396 24.56 17.36 17.24
C LYS A 396 23.15 17.25 16.65
N VAL A 397 22.53 18.37 16.36
CA VAL A 397 21.34 18.39 15.50
C VAL A 397 21.78 18.16 14.06
N ALA A 398 20.96 17.48 13.25
CA ALA A 398 21.24 17.23 11.83
C ALA A 398 21.61 18.55 11.11
N ALA A 399 22.50 18.47 10.12
CA ALA A 399 23.08 19.63 9.42
C ALA A 399 22.06 20.62 8.82
N ASP A 400 20.79 20.19 8.68
CA ASP A 400 19.69 20.95 8.08
C ASP A 400 18.80 21.69 9.10
N PHE A 401 19.18 21.71 10.39
CA PHE A 401 18.34 22.23 11.47
C PHE A 401 18.76 23.63 11.93
N GLN A 402 17.85 24.60 11.86
CA GLN A 402 18.08 25.96 12.37
C GLN A 402 17.86 26.01 13.89
N MET A 403 18.92 26.33 14.64
CA MET A 403 18.88 26.47 16.11
C MET A 403 17.76 27.40 16.61
N THR A 404 17.41 28.42 15.82
CA THR A 404 16.38 29.40 16.20
C THR A 404 14.97 28.82 16.30
N TYR A 405 14.64 27.79 15.51
CA TYR A 405 13.36 27.09 15.64
C TYR A 405 13.27 26.35 16.98
N TYR A 406 14.36 25.72 17.42
CA TYR A 406 14.40 25.01 18.70
C TYR A 406 14.24 25.98 19.86
N THR A 407 14.96 27.09 19.88
CA THR A 407 14.79 28.12 20.93
C THR A 407 13.36 28.68 20.95
N ALA A 408 12.79 28.98 19.78
CA ALA A 408 11.40 29.44 19.67
C ALA A 408 10.42 28.42 20.24
N PHE A 409 10.60 27.15 19.88
CA PHE A 409 9.75 26.07 20.34
C PHE A 409 9.94 25.78 21.85
N SER A 410 11.14 25.87 22.41
CA SER A 410 11.37 25.77 23.86
C SER A 410 10.67 26.89 24.63
N ILE A 411 10.63 28.12 24.10
CA ILE A 411 9.84 29.21 24.69
C ILE A 411 8.35 28.87 24.66
N LEU A 412 7.85 28.32 23.55
CA LEU A 412 6.45 27.86 23.46
C LEU A 412 6.14 26.77 24.49
N LEU A 413 6.99 25.75 24.59
CA LEU A 413 6.83 24.66 25.55
C LEU A 413 6.83 25.17 27.00
N ASN A 414 7.72 26.10 27.34
CA ASN A 414 7.77 26.70 28.69
C ASN A 414 6.49 27.48 29.00
N ARG A 415 5.94 28.23 28.05
CA ARG A 415 4.65 28.90 28.24
C ARG A 415 3.49 27.92 28.33
N LEU A 416 3.49 26.87 27.51
CA LEU A 416 2.46 25.84 27.60
C LEU A 416 2.49 25.19 28.99
N ARG A 417 3.68 25.03 29.56
CA ARG A 417 3.90 24.51 30.91
C ARG A 417 3.29 25.43 31.99
N GLU A 418 3.32 26.74 31.79
CA GLU A 418 2.72 27.74 32.69
C GLU A 418 1.18 27.86 32.51
N ASP A 419 0.70 27.89 31.28
CA ASP A 419 -0.72 28.11 30.95
C ASP A 419 -1.59 26.85 31.14
N LYS A 420 -1.08 25.71 30.66
CA LYS A 420 -1.80 24.43 30.51
C LYS A 420 -0.81 23.25 30.66
N PRO A 421 -0.30 22.98 31.88
CA PRO A 421 0.69 21.93 32.11
C PRO A 421 0.25 20.56 31.58
N GLU A 422 -1.06 20.27 31.62
CA GLU A 422 -1.61 18.99 31.16
C GLU A 422 -1.43 18.77 29.65
N ALA A 423 -1.39 19.86 28.86
CA ALA A 423 -1.11 19.81 27.43
C ALA A 423 0.36 19.45 27.16
N VAL A 424 1.28 19.89 28.01
CA VAL A 424 2.70 19.52 27.94
C VAL A 424 2.87 18.04 28.31
N ASP A 425 2.20 17.57 29.37
CA ASP A 425 2.31 16.17 29.78
C ASP A 425 1.75 15.21 28.72
N LEU A 426 0.65 15.59 28.05
CA LEU A 426 0.14 14.86 26.90
C LEU A 426 1.17 14.81 25.74
N LEU A 427 1.81 15.94 25.46
CA LEU A 427 2.82 16.03 24.40
C LEU A 427 4.05 15.17 24.73
N ARG A 428 4.53 15.24 25.98
CA ARG A 428 5.63 14.43 26.52
C ARG A 428 5.33 12.94 26.41
N LEU A 429 4.10 12.53 26.67
CA LEU A 429 3.64 11.16 26.47
C LEU A 429 3.65 10.75 24.98
N CYS A 430 3.14 11.62 24.09
CA CYS A 430 3.03 11.34 22.65
C CYS A 430 4.40 11.10 21.96
N VAL A 431 5.48 11.67 22.49
CA VAL A 431 6.85 11.52 21.94
C VAL A 431 7.42 10.11 22.09
N PHE A 432 6.84 9.27 22.94
CA PHE A 432 7.25 7.86 23.07
C PHE A 432 6.42 6.91 22.18
N PHE A 433 5.46 7.43 21.42
CA PHE A 433 4.84 6.72 20.31
C PHE A 433 5.61 7.00 19.01
N ALA A 434 5.54 6.09 18.04
CA ALA A 434 6.16 6.33 16.73
C ALA A 434 5.60 7.59 16.03
N PRO A 435 6.44 8.35 15.30
CA PRO A 435 5.98 9.53 14.56
C PRO A 435 4.96 9.11 13.50
N GLY A 436 3.75 9.64 13.61
CA GLY A 436 2.62 9.24 12.77
C GLY A 436 1.29 9.31 13.52
N PRO A 437 0.25 8.60 13.03
CA PRO A 437 -1.04 8.55 13.68
C PRO A 437 -0.97 7.79 15.01
N ILE A 438 -1.36 8.44 16.11
CA ILE A 438 -1.55 7.83 17.44
C ILE A 438 -3.06 7.72 17.69
N PRO A 439 -3.64 6.52 17.72
CA PRO A 439 -5.06 6.33 18.03
C PRO A 439 -5.38 6.81 19.44
N VAL A 440 -6.33 7.75 19.58
CA VAL A 440 -6.74 8.30 20.90
C VAL A 440 -7.23 7.21 21.84
N ARG A 441 -7.82 6.14 21.31
CA ARG A 441 -8.27 4.98 22.10
C ARG A 441 -7.14 4.30 22.89
N LEU A 442 -5.91 4.25 22.35
CA LEU A 442 -4.77 3.69 23.08
C LEU A 442 -4.52 4.49 24.36
N LEU A 443 -4.77 5.79 24.32
CA LEU A 443 -4.68 6.67 25.47
C LEU A 443 -5.92 6.49 26.37
N ARG A 444 -7.13 6.39 25.83
CA ARG A 444 -8.37 6.42 26.64
C ARG A 444 -8.78 5.12 27.32
N ASP A 445 -8.46 3.95 26.77
CA ASP A 445 -8.98 2.65 27.25
C ASP A 445 -8.30 2.12 28.53
N LEU A 446 -7.48 2.95 29.20
CA LEU A 446 -6.67 2.53 30.34
C LEU A 446 -7.46 2.54 31.65
N THR A 447 -7.38 1.44 32.40
CA THR A 447 -7.63 1.47 33.85
C THR A 447 -6.38 2.00 34.54
N VAL A 448 -6.45 3.25 34.99
CA VAL A 448 -5.38 4.02 35.62
C VAL A 448 -4.90 3.35 36.91
N ARG A 449 -3.81 2.57 36.83
CA ARG A 449 -2.97 2.24 37.98
C ARG A 449 -1.53 2.53 37.60
N ASP A 450 -0.83 3.30 38.44
CA ASP A 450 0.56 3.72 38.28
C ASP A 450 0.86 4.78 37.19
N LEU A 451 -0.10 5.64 36.85
CA LEU A 451 0.25 6.86 36.10
C LEU A 451 1.00 7.83 37.04
N PRO A 452 1.97 8.61 36.51
CA PRO A 452 2.46 9.80 37.19
C PRO A 452 1.27 10.67 37.62
N GLU A 453 1.31 11.27 38.82
CA GLU A 453 0.22 12.11 39.35
C GLU A 453 -0.23 13.18 38.35
N GLN A 454 0.72 13.70 37.56
CA GLN A 454 0.52 14.68 36.49
C GLN A 454 -0.41 14.18 35.38
N LEU A 455 -0.33 12.89 35.02
CA LEU A 455 -1.15 12.29 33.96
C LEU A 455 -2.49 11.77 34.47
N THR A 456 -2.57 11.38 35.75
CA THR A 456 -3.80 10.84 36.35
C THR A 456 -5.00 11.77 36.17
N GLY A 457 -4.83 13.07 36.48
CA GLY A 457 -5.90 14.06 36.31
C GLY A 457 -6.33 14.28 34.86
N LEU A 458 -5.38 14.26 33.93
CA LEU A 458 -5.65 14.42 32.49
C LEU A 458 -6.44 13.22 31.93
N MET A 459 -6.15 12.00 32.39
CA MET A 459 -6.80 10.79 31.87
C MET A 459 -8.17 10.52 32.48
N GLU A 460 -8.43 11.02 33.70
CA GLU A 460 -9.71 10.86 34.40
C GLU A 460 -10.75 11.93 34.05
N ASP A 461 -10.35 13.14 33.66
CA ASP A 461 -11.25 14.26 33.35
C ASP A 461 -11.38 14.52 31.83
N PRO A 462 -12.52 14.19 31.20
CA PRO A 462 -12.76 14.45 29.78
C PRO A 462 -12.70 15.94 29.38
N LEU A 463 -12.99 16.87 30.31
CA LEU A 463 -12.94 18.31 30.04
C LEU A 463 -11.48 18.78 29.98
N LEU A 464 -10.63 18.31 30.89
CA LEU A 464 -9.19 18.59 30.85
C LEU A 464 -8.55 18.02 29.59
N TRP A 465 -8.89 16.78 29.21
CA TRP A 465 -8.46 16.15 27.97
C TRP A 465 -8.81 16.99 26.73
N ASN A 466 -10.09 17.35 26.58
CA ASN A 466 -10.55 18.15 25.44
C ASN A 466 -9.93 19.55 25.43
N SER A 467 -9.71 20.15 26.60
CA SER A 467 -8.99 21.42 26.73
C SER A 467 -7.52 21.28 26.30
N ALA A 468 -6.84 20.20 26.67
CA ALA A 468 -5.45 19.94 26.30
C ALA A 468 -5.30 19.71 24.79
N ILE A 469 -6.13 18.84 24.19
CA ILE A 469 -6.14 18.63 22.73
C ILE A 469 -6.47 19.92 21.99
N SER A 470 -7.49 20.66 22.43
CA SER A 470 -7.88 21.92 21.78
C SER A 470 -6.73 22.94 21.81
N LYS A 471 -6.00 23.04 22.93
CA LYS A 471 -4.84 23.93 23.06
C LYS A 471 -3.68 23.48 22.16
N LEU A 472 -3.39 22.18 22.09
CA LEU A 472 -2.34 21.62 21.21
C LEU A 472 -2.68 21.78 19.72
N ALA A 473 -3.94 21.61 19.34
CA ALA A 473 -4.43 21.85 17.99
C ALA A 473 -4.41 23.35 17.63
N GLN A 474 -4.78 24.22 18.57
CA GLN A 474 -4.73 25.68 18.40
C GLN A 474 -3.29 26.19 18.15
N TRP A 475 -2.28 25.54 18.72
CA TRP A 475 -0.87 25.87 18.54
C TRP A 475 -0.22 25.10 17.38
N SER A 476 -0.99 24.38 16.57
CA SER A 476 -0.50 23.57 15.44
C SER A 476 0.58 22.54 15.84
N VAL A 477 0.52 22.03 17.07
CA VAL A 477 1.43 21.00 17.61
C VAL A 477 0.93 19.61 17.23
N ILE A 478 -0.40 19.43 17.26
CA ILE A 478 -1.11 18.20 16.90
C ILE A 478 -2.16 18.49 15.83
N GLN A 479 -2.32 17.59 14.86
CA GLN A 479 -3.47 17.55 13.97
C GLN A 479 -4.41 16.42 14.42
N SER A 480 -5.70 16.75 14.59
CA SER A 480 -6.77 15.79 14.79
C SER A 480 -7.54 15.63 13.48
N ASP A 481 -7.53 14.43 12.91
CA ASP A 481 -8.27 14.12 11.69
C ASP A 481 -9.54 13.35 12.08
N PRO A 482 -10.73 13.95 12.04
CA PRO A 482 -11.96 13.19 12.10
C PRO A 482 -12.13 12.51 10.74
N GLN A 483 -11.81 11.22 10.65
CA GLN A 483 -12.10 10.42 9.46
C GLN A 483 -13.63 10.40 9.22
N GLU A 484 -14.08 11.07 8.16
CA GLU A 484 -15.40 10.82 7.56
C GLU A 484 -15.31 9.52 6.75
N THR A 485 -15.62 8.39 7.36
CA THR A 485 -15.98 7.20 6.58
C THR A 485 -17.42 7.37 6.10
N GLY A 486 -17.59 7.31 4.78
CA GLY A 486 -18.88 7.15 4.13
C GLY A 486 -19.61 5.94 4.71
N ALA A 487 -20.93 6.06 4.81
CA ALA A 487 -21.81 5.07 5.42
C ALA A 487 -21.63 3.67 4.80
N GLU A 488 -20.87 2.81 5.46
CA GLU A 488 -21.14 1.39 5.67
C GLU A 488 -20.11 0.80 6.67
N GLU A 489 -20.64 0.08 7.66
CA GLU A 489 -19.98 -0.60 8.79
C GLU A 489 -19.43 0.28 9.94
N SER A 490 -20.21 0.29 11.02
CA SER A 490 -19.89 0.84 12.34
C SER A 490 -18.76 0.06 13.03
N VAL A 491 -17.52 0.53 12.86
CA VAL A 491 -16.47 0.39 13.88
C VAL A 491 -16.04 1.81 14.23
N GLY A 492 -16.05 2.14 15.53
CA GLY A 492 -16.06 3.51 16.05
C GLY A 492 -15.06 4.46 15.39
N SER A 493 -15.48 5.72 15.22
CA SER A 493 -14.64 6.82 14.77
C SER A 493 -13.35 6.89 15.59
N THR A 494 -12.23 6.46 15.01
CA THR A 494 -10.94 6.51 15.69
C THR A 494 -10.38 7.91 15.51
N GLU A 495 -10.57 8.78 16.50
CA GLU A 495 -9.81 10.02 16.57
C GLU A 495 -8.32 9.69 16.63
N VAL A 496 -7.53 10.36 15.79
CA VAL A 496 -6.09 10.17 15.69
C VAL A 496 -5.39 11.47 16.02
N ILE A 497 -4.36 11.38 16.86
CA ILE A 497 -3.41 12.45 17.14
C ILE A 497 -2.23 12.29 16.18
N GLN A 498 -1.97 13.29 15.34
CA GLN A 498 -0.76 13.36 14.52
C GLN A 498 0.17 14.45 15.02
N MET A 499 1.43 14.09 15.29
CA MET A 499 2.46 15.03 15.72
C MET A 499 3.51 15.22 14.61
N HIS A 500 3.91 16.47 14.38
CA HIS A 500 4.95 16.78 13.41
C HIS A 500 6.33 16.27 13.89
N ARG A 501 7.16 15.73 12.99
CA ARG A 501 8.49 15.16 13.32
C ARG A 501 9.43 16.15 14.02
N LEU A 502 9.31 17.45 13.71
CA LEU A 502 10.12 18.50 14.35
C LEU A 502 9.73 18.73 15.82
N VAL A 503 8.43 18.67 16.13
CA VAL A 503 7.91 18.74 17.51
C VAL A 503 8.41 17.53 18.30
N TYR A 504 8.33 16.34 17.70
CA TYR A 504 8.83 15.09 18.29
C TYR A 504 10.28 15.21 18.78
N GLN A 505 11.17 15.75 17.94
CA GLN A 505 12.60 15.86 18.25
C GLN A 505 12.88 16.91 19.34
N ALA A 506 12.20 18.06 19.27
CA ALA A 506 12.44 19.15 20.20
C ALA A 506 11.96 18.82 21.62
N VAL A 507 10.75 18.26 21.77
CA VAL A 507 10.21 17.85 23.09
C VAL A 507 11.07 16.77 23.73
N ARG A 508 11.59 15.81 22.94
CA ARG A 508 12.45 14.77 23.47
C ARG A 508 13.78 15.32 23.98
N ALA A 509 14.35 16.30 23.27
CA ALA A 509 15.62 16.91 23.66
C ALA A 509 15.52 17.81 24.90
N ASP A 510 14.34 18.42 25.15
CA ASP A 510 14.08 19.24 26.35
C ASP A 510 13.83 18.42 27.63
N MET A 511 13.71 17.09 27.53
CA MET A 511 13.32 16.23 28.64
C MET A 511 14.53 15.55 29.31
N PRO A 512 14.70 15.65 30.64
CA PRO A 512 15.73 14.91 31.38
C PRO A 512 15.59 13.39 31.22
N GLU A 513 16.69 12.64 31.28
CA GLU A 513 16.67 11.17 31.10
C GLU A 513 15.73 10.45 32.07
N GLU A 514 15.65 10.88 33.34
CA GLU A 514 14.72 10.30 34.34
C GLU A 514 13.23 10.49 33.97
N GLU A 515 12.89 11.66 33.42
CA GLU A 515 11.55 11.92 32.91
C GLU A 515 11.28 11.10 31.64
N GLN A 516 12.27 10.98 30.73
CA GLN A 516 12.14 10.17 29.53
C GLN A 516 11.84 8.71 29.87
N ASP A 517 12.55 8.15 30.84
CA ASP A 517 12.32 6.79 31.33
C ASP A 517 10.93 6.61 31.93
N THR A 518 10.43 7.62 32.63
CA THR A 518 9.10 7.61 33.24
C THR A 518 8.00 7.59 32.18
N TYR A 519 8.01 8.52 31.23
CA TYR A 519 7.02 8.58 30.15
C TYR A 519 7.11 7.37 29.20
N SER A 520 8.33 6.93 28.88
CA SER A 520 8.57 5.68 28.14
C SER A 520 7.96 4.47 28.84
N ARG A 521 8.12 4.34 30.16
CA ARG A 521 7.52 3.26 30.95
C ARG A 521 6.00 3.30 30.91
N VAL A 522 5.40 4.49 30.98
CA VAL A 522 3.95 4.66 30.82
C VAL A 522 3.51 4.18 29.44
N VAL A 523 4.10 4.67 28.35
CA VAL A 523 3.70 4.25 26.99
C VAL A 523 3.84 2.75 26.79
N ARG A 524 4.90 2.12 27.30
CA ARG A 524 5.02 0.66 27.21
C ARG A 524 3.91 -0.08 27.96
N LYS A 525 3.50 0.40 29.14
CA LYS A 525 2.32 -0.13 29.87
C LYS A 525 1.04 0.09 29.07
N ILE A 526 0.90 1.24 28.41
CA ILE A 526 -0.25 1.54 27.54
C ILE A 526 -0.36 0.51 26.42
N LEU A 527 0.74 0.29 25.71
CA LEU A 527 0.77 -0.69 24.62
C LEU A 527 0.50 -2.11 25.13
N ALA A 528 1.06 -2.49 26.29
CA ALA A 528 0.82 -3.79 26.89
C ALA A 528 -0.64 -4.00 27.32
N ALA A 529 -1.28 -2.97 27.89
CA ALA A 529 -2.71 -3.01 28.24
C ALA A 529 -3.61 -3.07 27.00
N ALA A 530 -3.16 -2.51 25.87
CA ALA A 530 -3.86 -2.59 24.60
C ALA A 530 -3.73 -3.97 23.91
N ASP A 531 -2.79 -4.82 24.33
CA ASP A 531 -2.58 -6.16 23.76
C ASP A 531 -3.81 -7.06 23.99
N PRO A 532 -4.48 -7.52 22.93
CA PRO A 532 -5.62 -8.44 23.05
C PRO A 532 -5.24 -9.87 23.49
N ALA A 533 -3.94 -10.18 23.60
CA ALA A 533 -3.37 -11.49 23.96
C ALA A 533 -3.82 -12.69 23.08
N ARG A 534 -4.40 -12.42 21.91
CA ARG A 534 -4.95 -13.41 20.98
C ARG A 534 -4.54 -13.11 19.53
N PRO A 535 -3.26 -13.25 19.18
CA PRO A 535 -2.74 -12.88 17.85
C PRO A 535 -3.27 -13.76 16.70
N ALA A 536 -3.85 -14.93 17.01
CA ALA A 536 -4.46 -15.81 16.03
C ALA A 536 -5.91 -15.42 15.66
N ASP A 537 -6.56 -14.54 16.42
CA ASP A 537 -7.92 -14.07 16.14
C ASP A 537 -7.86 -12.87 15.18
N THR A 538 -8.27 -13.10 13.94
CA THR A 538 -8.17 -12.13 12.86
C THR A 538 -9.00 -10.87 13.11
N ARG A 539 -10.06 -10.97 13.92
CA ARG A 539 -10.91 -9.82 14.30
C ARG A 539 -10.16 -8.82 15.18
N LEU A 540 -9.07 -9.24 15.82
CA LEU A 540 -8.26 -8.42 16.72
C LEU A 540 -7.01 -7.86 16.02
N TRP A 541 -6.76 -8.22 14.75
CA TRP A 541 -5.62 -7.74 13.97
C TRP A 541 -5.54 -6.21 13.82
N PRO A 542 -6.65 -5.46 13.63
CA PRO A 542 -6.60 -4.00 13.64
C PRO A 542 -5.98 -3.44 14.93
N ARG A 543 -6.18 -4.11 16.08
CA ARG A 543 -5.57 -3.69 17.35
C ARG A 543 -4.06 -3.91 17.37
N TYR A 544 -3.58 -5.02 16.84
CA TYR A 544 -2.14 -5.27 16.71
C TYR A 544 -1.48 -4.31 15.71
N ALA A 545 -2.16 -4.01 14.59
CA ALA A 545 -1.69 -3.06 13.58
C ALA A 545 -1.46 -1.65 14.18
N GLU A 546 -2.25 -1.26 15.18
CA GLU A 546 -2.06 -0.02 15.91
C GLU A 546 -0.88 -0.06 16.90
N ILE A 547 -0.58 -1.21 17.52
CA ILE A 547 0.51 -1.35 18.50
C ILE A 547 1.89 -1.42 17.82
N VAL A 548 2.00 -2.22 16.76
CA VAL A 548 3.28 -2.58 16.11
C VAL A 548 4.17 -1.37 15.78
N PRO A 549 3.67 -0.27 15.18
CA PRO A 549 4.49 0.89 14.84
C PRO A 549 5.21 1.47 16.06
N HIS A 550 4.58 1.42 17.23
CA HIS A 550 5.04 2.11 18.44
C HIS A 550 6.03 1.29 19.30
N LEU A 551 6.26 0.01 18.99
CA LEU A 551 7.13 -0.87 19.78
C LEU A 551 8.57 -0.34 19.91
N ARG A 552 9.15 0.18 18.82
CA ARG A 552 10.51 0.72 18.83
C ARG A 552 10.58 2.07 19.54
N ALA A 553 9.66 2.98 19.23
CA ALA A 553 9.69 4.35 19.76
C ALA A 553 9.50 4.40 21.28
N SER A 554 8.70 3.47 21.80
CA SER A 554 8.43 3.34 23.24
C SER A 554 9.54 2.64 24.02
N GLY A 555 10.56 2.06 23.36
CA GLY A 555 11.57 1.23 24.02
C GLY A 555 11.01 -0.10 24.55
N ALA A 556 9.90 -0.60 23.98
CA ALA A 556 9.31 -1.88 24.40
C ALA A 556 10.26 -3.06 24.19
N LEU A 557 11.12 -2.97 23.17
CA LEU A 557 12.10 -4.01 22.83
C LEU A 557 13.21 -4.16 23.89
N ASP A 558 13.43 -3.14 24.71
CA ASP A 558 14.45 -3.11 25.77
C ASP A 558 13.84 -3.36 27.17
N SER A 559 12.55 -3.68 27.26
CA SER A 559 11.87 -3.82 28.55
C SER A 559 12.19 -5.14 29.24
N THR A 560 12.38 -5.09 30.57
CA THR A 560 12.46 -6.26 31.46
C THR A 560 11.08 -6.74 31.95
N ASN A 561 10.01 -6.00 31.66
CA ASN A 561 8.68 -6.30 32.18
C ASN A 561 8.07 -7.53 31.47
N PRO A 562 7.57 -8.53 32.22
CA PRO A 562 7.00 -9.72 31.64
C PRO A 562 5.85 -9.50 30.65
N GLU A 563 4.92 -8.59 30.94
CA GLU A 563 3.76 -8.32 30.09
C GLU A 563 4.18 -7.67 28.76
N ILE A 564 5.14 -6.75 28.82
CA ILE A 564 5.63 -6.03 27.63
C ILE A 564 6.36 -6.99 26.68
N GLN A 565 7.24 -7.86 27.18
CA GLN A 565 7.91 -8.81 26.28
C GLN A 565 6.91 -9.84 25.71
N GLN A 566 5.86 -10.21 26.45
CA GLN A 566 4.80 -11.07 25.92
C GLN A 566 4.03 -10.38 24.77
N MET A 567 3.72 -9.10 24.93
CA MET A 567 3.12 -8.29 23.86
C MET A 567 4.01 -8.26 22.61
N VAL A 568 5.33 -8.12 22.76
CA VAL A 568 6.27 -8.18 21.63
C VAL A 568 6.17 -9.52 20.91
N LEU A 569 6.15 -10.65 21.63
CA LEU A 569 5.97 -11.98 21.03
C LEU A 569 4.60 -12.13 20.34
N ASN A 570 3.53 -11.61 20.94
CA ASN A 570 2.19 -11.60 20.34
C ASN A 570 2.17 -10.77 19.04
N CYS A 571 2.85 -9.63 19.01
CA CYS A 571 3.01 -8.81 17.81
C CYS A 571 3.79 -9.56 16.72
N LEU A 572 4.89 -10.25 17.05
CA LEU A 572 5.63 -11.09 16.09
C LEU A 572 4.76 -12.21 15.52
N ARG A 573 3.93 -12.85 16.38
CA ARG A 573 2.98 -13.87 15.94
C ARG A 573 1.91 -13.30 15.01
N TYR A 574 1.38 -12.11 15.33
CA TYR A 574 0.46 -11.39 14.46
C TYR A 574 1.10 -11.07 13.10
N LEU A 575 2.33 -10.55 13.08
CA LEU A 575 3.03 -10.19 11.84
C LEU A 575 3.27 -11.42 10.95
N TYR A 576 3.59 -12.56 11.55
CA TYR A 576 3.68 -13.82 10.82
C TYR A 576 2.32 -14.26 10.22
N LEU A 577 1.24 -14.19 10.98
CA LEU A 577 -0.08 -14.65 10.50
C LEU A 577 -0.72 -13.69 9.49
N SER A 578 -0.51 -12.39 9.66
CA SER A 578 -0.99 -11.35 8.74
C SER A 578 -0.21 -11.30 7.42
N GLY A 579 1.01 -11.85 7.38
CA GLY A 579 1.87 -11.87 6.19
C GLY A 579 2.88 -10.73 6.12
N GLU A 580 2.99 -9.92 7.17
CA GLU A 580 3.90 -8.77 7.28
C GLU A 580 5.32 -9.21 7.65
N TYR A 581 5.91 -10.12 6.85
CA TYR A 581 7.15 -10.82 7.18
C TYR A 581 8.34 -9.87 7.33
N ARG A 582 8.49 -8.88 6.44
CA ARG A 582 9.61 -7.92 6.46
C ARG A 582 9.60 -7.05 7.72
N VAL A 583 8.41 -6.61 8.15
CA VAL A 583 8.25 -5.84 9.39
C VAL A 583 8.56 -6.72 10.59
N GLY A 584 8.02 -7.95 10.60
CA GLY A 584 8.29 -8.95 11.63
C GLY A 584 9.77 -9.25 11.80
N LEU A 585 10.49 -9.51 10.70
CA LEU A 585 11.93 -9.81 10.73
C LEU A 585 12.75 -8.67 11.32
N ARG A 586 12.48 -7.42 10.94
CA ARG A 586 13.17 -6.27 11.53
C ARG A 586 12.94 -6.16 13.03
N ILE A 587 11.69 -6.36 13.49
CA ILE A 587 11.38 -6.30 14.92
C ILE A 587 12.04 -7.49 15.65
N ALA A 588 11.97 -8.69 15.10
CA ALA A 588 12.59 -9.88 15.68
C ALA A 588 14.11 -9.71 15.81
N GLN A 589 14.79 -9.23 14.77
CA GLN A 589 16.23 -8.97 14.78
C GLN A 589 16.61 -7.93 15.85
N LEU A 590 15.92 -6.78 15.88
CA LEU A 590 16.17 -5.77 16.90
C LEU A 590 15.94 -6.35 18.31
N THR A 591 14.89 -7.14 18.50
CA THR A 591 14.60 -7.78 19.78
C THR A 591 15.70 -8.77 20.18
N HIS A 592 16.22 -9.53 19.21
CA HIS A 592 17.30 -10.51 19.41
C HIS A 592 18.62 -9.84 19.80
N GLU A 593 18.89 -8.62 19.31
CA GLU A 593 20.05 -7.83 19.70
C GLU A 593 19.93 -7.24 21.13
N ARG A 594 18.70 -7.00 21.61
CA ARG A 594 18.45 -6.32 22.90
C ARG A 594 18.23 -7.28 24.06
N TRP A 595 17.43 -8.32 23.87
CA TRP A 595 17.02 -9.21 24.95
C TRP A 595 18.16 -9.95 25.67
N PRO A 596 19.24 -10.37 25.00
CA PRO A 596 20.40 -10.96 25.69
C PRO A 596 21.09 -10.02 26.69
N ASN A 597 20.87 -8.70 26.61
CA ASN A 597 21.43 -7.73 27.57
C ASN A 597 20.55 -7.55 28.82
N VAL A 598 19.29 -8.01 28.78
CA VAL A 598 18.30 -7.81 29.83
C VAL A 598 17.71 -9.11 30.40
N LEU A 599 17.97 -10.23 29.73
CA LEU A 599 17.57 -11.57 30.15
C LEU A 599 18.81 -12.45 30.31
N GLU A 600 18.81 -13.31 31.33
CA GLU A 600 19.85 -14.30 31.54
C GLU A 600 19.95 -15.27 30.34
N PRO A 601 21.16 -15.76 30.00
CA PRO A 601 21.34 -16.82 29.01
C PRO A 601 20.44 -18.04 29.31
N GLY A 602 19.80 -18.58 28.27
CA GLY A 602 18.89 -19.73 28.40
C GLY A 602 17.48 -19.39 28.90
N HIS A 603 17.16 -18.11 29.13
CA HIS A 603 15.82 -17.69 29.54
C HIS A 603 14.74 -18.14 28.52
N PRO A 604 13.59 -18.73 28.94
CA PRO A 604 12.55 -19.26 28.04
C PRO A 604 12.13 -18.33 26.89
N ARG A 605 12.05 -17.03 27.17
CA ARG A 605 11.65 -16.02 26.17
C ARG A 605 12.63 -15.83 25.02
N LEU A 606 13.92 -16.10 25.23
CA LEU A 606 14.89 -16.09 24.15
C LEU A 606 14.57 -17.21 23.14
N TRP A 607 14.17 -18.38 23.64
CA TRP A 607 13.73 -19.51 22.80
C TRP A 607 12.41 -19.23 22.08
N GLU A 608 11.47 -18.56 22.73
CA GLU A 608 10.21 -18.13 22.08
C GLU A 608 10.46 -17.10 20.99
N LEU A 609 11.36 -16.14 21.24
CA LEU A 609 11.79 -15.17 20.24
C LEU A 609 12.44 -15.85 19.04
N ILE A 610 13.38 -16.77 19.27
CA ILE A 610 14.02 -17.58 18.22
C ILE A 610 12.94 -18.30 17.40
N HIS A 611 11.99 -18.97 18.04
CA HIS A 611 10.91 -19.65 17.34
C HIS A 611 10.08 -18.71 16.45
N HIS A 612 9.74 -17.51 16.92
CA HIS A 612 9.01 -16.54 16.09
C HIS A 612 9.86 -15.99 14.93
N GLN A 613 11.14 -15.74 15.19
CA GLN A 613 12.10 -15.31 14.18
C GLN A 613 12.28 -16.38 13.09
N SER A 614 12.51 -17.65 13.46
CA SER A 614 12.64 -18.77 12.53
C SER A 614 11.39 -18.93 11.67
N ASN A 615 10.19 -18.79 12.22
CA ASN A 615 8.96 -18.83 11.43
C ASN A 615 8.88 -17.70 10.38
N LEU A 616 9.30 -16.48 10.74
CA LEU A 616 9.33 -15.34 9.83
C LEU A 616 10.39 -15.54 8.73
N MET A 617 11.57 -16.02 9.09
CA MET A 617 12.68 -16.31 8.16
C MET A 617 12.33 -17.45 7.19
N ARG A 618 11.65 -18.49 7.68
CA ARG A 618 11.15 -19.59 6.87
C ARG A 618 10.11 -19.13 5.85
N ALA A 619 9.24 -18.20 6.25
CA ALA A 619 8.27 -17.59 5.34
C ALA A 619 8.93 -16.83 4.18
N THR A 620 10.16 -16.33 4.38
CA THR A 620 10.96 -15.65 3.35
C THR A 620 12.02 -16.55 2.68
N GLY A 621 11.94 -17.88 2.89
CA GLY A 621 12.81 -18.85 2.20
C GLY A 621 14.20 -19.09 2.78
N ALA A 622 14.55 -18.54 3.96
CA ALA A 622 15.89 -18.69 4.57
C ALA A 622 16.09 -20.05 5.30
N ASN A 623 15.73 -21.16 4.65
CA ASN A 623 15.57 -22.47 5.29
C ASN A 623 16.87 -23.07 5.86
N ALA A 624 18.02 -22.87 5.21
CA ALA A 624 19.30 -23.41 5.69
C ALA A 624 19.80 -22.68 6.94
N GLU A 625 19.56 -21.37 7.03
CA GLU A 625 19.91 -20.58 8.21
C GLU A 625 19.00 -20.93 9.39
N THR A 626 17.68 -21.07 9.14
CA THR A 626 16.73 -21.45 10.19
C THR A 626 16.97 -22.87 10.70
N GLU A 627 17.32 -23.81 9.82
CA GLU A 627 17.69 -25.18 10.23
C GLU A 627 18.85 -25.19 11.22
N ALA A 628 19.92 -24.43 10.95
CA ALA A 628 21.07 -24.38 11.85
C ALA A 628 20.71 -23.77 13.21
N ILE A 629 19.88 -22.72 13.21
CA ILE A 629 19.38 -22.05 14.42
C ILE A 629 18.48 -23.00 15.24
N ASP A 630 17.47 -23.58 14.60
CA ASP A 630 16.48 -24.44 15.27
C ASP A 630 17.09 -25.78 15.71
N ARG A 631 18.08 -26.33 14.98
CA ARG A 631 18.82 -27.53 15.40
C ARG A 631 19.63 -27.26 16.66
N ARG A 632 20.37 -26.15 16.68
CA ARG A 632 21.12 -25.74 17.86
C ARG A 632 20.19 -25.52 19.06
N ALA A 633 19.08 -24.82 18.85
CA ALA A 633 18.08 -24.59 19.89
C ALA A 633 17.49 -25.90 20.43
N TYR A 634 17.16 -26.84 19.56
CA TYR A 634 16.64 -28.15 19.94
C TYR A 634 17.66 -28.96 20.75
N GLU A 635 18.91 -29.05 20.32
CA GLU A 635 19.94 -29.82 21.04
C GLU A 635 20.30 -29.20 22.40
N GLU A 636 20.40 -27.87 22.49
CA GLU A 636 20.64 -27.17 23.76
C GLU A 636 19.46 -27.37 24.74
N LEU A 637 18.21 -27.15 24.29
CA LEU A 637 17.02 -27.35 25.13
C LEU A 637 16.86 -28.81 25.57
N LYS A 638 17.13 -29.76 24.67
CA LYS A 638 17.07 -31.19 24.98
C LYS A 638 18.09 -31.59 26.03
N ALA A 639 19.31 -31.05 25.97
CA ALA A 639 20.36 -31.32 26.95
C ALA A 639 20.04 -30.70 28.32
N GLU A 640 19.50 -29.47 28.34
CA GLU A 640 19.24 -28.73 29.59
C GLU A 640 17.94 -29.14 30.29
N ARG A 641 16.87 -29.38 29.52
CA ARG A 641 15.50 -29.57 30.04
C ARG A 641 14.96 -30.98 29.84
N GLY A 642 15.65 -31.79 29.03
CA GLY A 642 15.24 -33.14 28.66
C GLY A 642 14.33 -33.17 27.43
N PRO A 643 14.06 -34.39 26.91
CA PRO A 643 13.27 -34.60 25.70
C PRO A 643 11.77 -34.35 25.89
N ASP A 644 11.23 -34.41 27.11
CA ASP A 644 9.78 -34.31 27.34
C ASP A 644 9.35 -32.93 27.87
N ASP A 645 10.10 -31.86 27.55
CA ASP A 645 9.76 -30.48 27.90
C ASP A 645 9.06 -29.75 26.74
N LEU A 646 8.08 -28.89 27.07
CA LEU A 646 7.27 -28.19 26.06
C LEU A 646 8.09 -27.24 25.16
N LEU A 647 9.19 -26.66 25.65
CA LEU A 647 10.09 -25.84 24.84
C LEU A 647 10.94 -26.72 23.92
N THR A 648 11.43 -27.86 24.41
CA THR A 648 12.15 -28.85 23.59
C THR A 648 11.27 -29.34 22.44
N LEU A 649 10.00 -29.69 22.70
CA LEU A 649 9.06 -30.10 21.65
C LEU A 649 8.76 -28.97 20.66
N ARG A 650 8.69 -27.71 21.12
CA ARG A 650 8.48 -26.56 20.24
C ARG A 650 9.68 -26.33 19.32
N ALA A 651 10.90 -26.45 19.85
CA ALA A 651 12.14 -26.35 19.07
C ALA A 651 12.25 -27.50 18.05
N ALA A 652 11.96 -28.74 18.48
CA ALA A 652 11.89 -29.90 17.58
C ALA A 652 10.84 -29.72 16.47
N SER A 653 9.70 -29.08 16.78
CA SER A 653 8.69 -28.75 15.76
C SER A 653 9.17 -27.71 14.76
N GLY A 654 10.00 -26.74 15.20
CA GLY A 654 10.65 -25.77 14.32
C GLY A 654 11.63 -26.47 13.37
N LEU A 655 12.55 -27.25 13.94
CA LEU A 655 13.53 -28.04 13.20
C LEU A 655 12.86 -28.98 12.19
N ALA A 656 11.79 -29.68 12.58
CA ALA A 656 11.05 -30.55 11.67
C ALA A 656 10.56 -29.81 10.43
N ALA A 657 10.07 -28.58 10.58
CA ALA A 657 9.62 -27.76 9.46
C ALA A 657 10.78 -27.27 8.57
N ASP A 658 11.93 -26.92 9.13
CA ASP A 658 13.11 -26.55 8.34
C ASP A 658 13.67 -27.72 7.53
N VAL A 659 13.79 -28.88 8.18
CA VAL A 659 14.27 -30.13 7.58
C VAL A 659 13.30 -30.58 6.46
N ARG A 660 11.97 -30.38 6.63
CA ARG A 660 11.02 -30.53 5.51
C ARG A 660 11.33 -29.58 4.36
N ASN A 661 11.54 -28.30 4.64
CA ASN A 661 11.78 -27.29 3.60
C ASN A 661 13.09 -27.52 2.83
N LEU A 662 14.05 -28.22 3.42
CA LEU A 662 15.30 -28.64 2.77
C LEU A 662 15.19 -29.99 2.03
N GLY A 663 14.03 -30.65 2.09
CA GLY A 663 13.78 -31.90 1.37
C GLY A 663 14.15 -33.19 2.13
N HIS A 664 14.55 -33.10 3.40
CA HIS A 664 14.93 -34.26 4.23
C HIS A 664 13.70 -34.86 4.93
N TYR A 665 12.76 -35.40 4.15
CA TYR A 665 11.42 -35.74 4.65
C TYR A 665 11.37 -36.90 5.67
N ASP A 666 12.31 -37.84 5.61
CA ASP A 666 12.36 -38.96 6.58
C ASP A 666 12.74 -38.48 7.98
N GLU A 667 13.80 -37.66 8.11
CA GLU A 667 14.18 -37.03 9.39
C GLU A 667 13.05 -36.15 9.92
N ALA A 668 12.40 -35.38 9.04
CA ALA A 668 11.25 -34.57 9.42
C ALA A 668 10.07 -35.40 9.95
N LEU A 669 9.87 -36.63 9.44
CA LEU A 669 8.81 -37.52 9.93
C LEU A 669 9.11 -38.04 11.33
N GLU A 670 10.37 -38.41 11.57
CA GLU A 670 10.83 -38.85 12.90
C GLU A 670 10.61 -37.73 13.93
N LEU A 671 11.07 -36.52 13.63
CA LEU A 671 10.87 -35.35 14.49
C LEU A 671 9.39 -35.02 14.69
N SER A 672 8.59 -35.00 13.62
CA SER A 672 7.16 -34.67 13.71
C SER A 672 6.38 -35.69 14.55
N ARG A 673 6.71 -36.98 14.45
CA ARG A 673 6.11 -38.03 15.29
C ARG A 673 6.50 -37.88 16.75
N TYR A 674 7.79 -37.68 17.02
CA TYR A 674 8.29 -37.40 18.36
C TYR A 674 7.56 -36.20 19.00
N VAL A 675 7.39 -35.10 18.25
CA VAL A 675 6.63 -33.92 18.70
C VAL A 675 5.15 -34.25 18.96
N GLY A 676 4.50 -34.97 18.04
CA GLY A 676 3.09 -35.34 18.15
C GLY A 676 2.82 -36.24 19.35
N ASP A 677 3.66 -37.25 19.57
CA ASP A 677 3.55 -38.16 20.70
C ASP A 677 3.84 -37.43 22.04
N GLY A 678 4.85 -36.56 22.05
CA GLY A 678 5.19 -35.72 23.20
C GLY A 678 4.05 -34.78 23.60
N TYR A 679 3.47 -34.03 22.65
CA TYR A 679 2.33 -33.16 22.97
C TYR A 679 1.10 -33.96 23.40
N ARG A 680 0.80 -35.07 22.73
CA ARG A 680 -0.32 -35.94 23.15
C ARG A 680 -0.15 -36.42 24.58
N ALA A 681 1.07 -36.81 24.98
CA ALA A 681 1.36 -37.29 26.34
C ALA A 681 1.28 -36.18 27.39
N LEU A 682 1.79 -34.97 27.10
CA LEU A 682 1.90 -33.89 28.07
C LEU A 682 0.62 -33.05 28.22
N VAL A 683 -0.09 -32.78 27.12
CA VAL A 683 -1.20 -31.82 27.09
C VAL A 683 -2.52 -32.44 26.63
N GLY A 684 -2.49 -33.71 26.21
CA GLY A 684 -3.66 -34.48 25.81
C GLY A 684 -3.90 -34.49 24.29
N PRO A 685 -4.77 -35.41 23.81
CA PRO A 685 -5.05 -35.59 22.39
C PRO A 685 -5.78 -34.40 21.76
N ASP A 686 -6.59 -33.69 22.56
CA ASP A 686 -7.49 -32.63 22.12
C ASP A 686 -6.88 -31.22 22.19
N ASP A 687 -5.65 -31.07 22.70
CA ASP A 687 -4.98 -29.76 22.76
C ASP A 687 -4.61 -29.28 21.35
N SER A 688 -4.78 -27.97 21.10
CA SER A 688 -4.44 -27.34 19.83
C SER A 688 -3.01 -27.63 19.33
N ARG A 689 -2.03 -27.79 20.24
CA ARG A 689 -0.65 -28.13 19.89
C ARG A 689 -0.54 -29.56 19.37
N THR A 690 -1.29 -30.49 19.94
CA THR A 690 -1.36 -31.88 19.48
C THR A 690 -1.99 -31.96 18.10
N LEU A 691 -3.10 -31.23 17.86
CA LEU A 691 -3.75 -31.18 16.55
C LEU A 691 -2.85 -30.53 15.48
N ILE A 692 -2.15 -29.45 15.81
CA ILE A 692 -1.17 -28.83 14.90
C ILE A 692 -0.02 -29.80 14.58
N ALA A 693 0.46 -30.57 15.57
CA ALA A 693 1.48 -31.58 15.34
C ALA A 693 0.98 -32.73 14.44
N GLN A 694 -0.29 -33.15 14.57
CA GLN A 694 -0.89 -34.14 13.68
C GLN A 694 -0.98 -33.66 12.24
N ASN A 695 -1.44 -32.43 12.00
CA ASN A 695 -1.43 -31.82 10.66
C ASN A 695 0.01 -31.73 10.10
N ASN A 696 1.02 -31.46 10.94
CA ASN A 696 2.43 -31.48 10.52
C ASN A 696 2.92 -32.90 10.14
N ILE A 697 2.47 -33.95 10.82
CA ILE A 697 2.76 -35.35 10.44
C ILE A 697 2.10 -35.69 9.10
N ALA A 698 0.83 -35.32 8.91
CA ALA A 698 0.10 -35.55 7.66
C ALA A 698 0.79 -34.84 6.48
N LEU A 699 1.23 -33.60 6.71
CA LEU A 699 2.02 -32.86 5.74
C LEU A 699 3.33 -33.56 5.37
N THR A 700 4.05 -34.14 6.34
CA THR A 700 5.25 -34.93 6.04
C THR A 700 4.91 -36.21 5.27
N TYR A 701 3.81 -36.89 5.59
CA TYR A 701 3.33 -38.03 4.79
C TYR A 701 3.05 -37.63 3.34
N ARG A 702 2.45 -36.46 3.11
CA ARG A 702 2.22 -35.92 1.78
C ARG A 702 3.54 -35.72 1.02
N LEU A 703 4.54 -35.12 1.65
CA LEU A 703 5.87 -34.90 1.04
C LEU A 703 6.67 -36.18 0.80
N LEU A 704 6.38 -37.26 1.55
CA LEU A 704 6.90 -38.61 1.30
C LEU A 704 6.10 -39.38 0.23
N GLY A 705 5.05 -38.78 -0.34
CA GLY A 705 4.17 -39.43 -1.31
C GLY A 705 3.24 -40.49 -0.71
N ARG A 706 2.99 -40.44 0.60
CA ARG A 706 2.06 -41.30 1.35
C ARG A 706 0.68 -40.64 1.41
N TYR A 707 0.06 -40.38 0.27
CA TYR A 707 -1.14 -39.54 0.19
C TYR A 707 -2.37 -40.10 0.94
N GLU A 708 -2.55 -41.42 0.99
CA GLU A 708 -3.68 -42.01 1.75
C GLU A 708 -3.48 -41.86 3.27
N ASP A 709 -2.24 -42.00 3.75
CA ASP A 709 -1.93 -41.78 5.18
C ASP A 709 -2.11 -40.32 5.58
N ALA A 710 -1.75 -39.38 4.69
CA ALA A 710 -1.99 -37.96 4.87
C ALA A 710 -3.49 -37.65 4.92
N LEU A 711 -4.27 -38.14 3.94
CA LEU A 711 -5.72 -37.94 3.87
C LEU A 711 -6.44 -38.37 5.14
N ASN A 712 -6.14 -39.58 5.64
CA ASN A 712 -6.79 -40.13 6.83
C ASN A 712 -6.53 -39.24 8.06
N LEU A 713 -5.26 -38.85 8.27
CA LEU A 713 -4.88 -38.05 9.43
C LEU A 713 -5.38 -36.60 9.35
N ASP A 714 -5.33 -35.97 8.17
CA ASP A 714 -5.85 -34.62 7.98
C ASP A 714 -7.38 -34.57 8.06
N GLN A 715 -8.08 -35.64 7.65
CA GLN A 715 -9.53 -35.73 7.85
C GLN A 715 -9.89 -35.74 9.35
N GLU A 716 -9.27 -36.62 10.14
CA GLU A 716 -9.50 -36.72 11.58
C GLU A 716 -9.18 -35.38 12.29
N THR A 717 -8.06 -34.76 11.92
CA THR A 717 -7.60 -33.48 12.50
C THR A 717 -8.57 -32.33 12.16
N MET A 718 -9.03 -32.27 10.90
CA MET A 718 -9.95 -31.25 10.42
C MET A 718 -11.33 -31.35 11.09
N GLU A 719 -11.84 -32.57 11.28
CA GLU A 719 -13.09 -32.81 12.01
C GLU A 719 -12.98 -32.35 13.48
N ALA A 720 -11.88 -32.69 14.16
CA ALA A 720 -11.63 -32.24 15.54
C ALA A 720 -11.52 -30.70 15.65
N LEU A 721 -10.81 -30.05 14.72
CA LEU A 721 -10.67 -28.58 14.71
C LEU A 721 -12.01 -27.86 14.43
N ARG A 722 -12.88 -28.42 13.59
CA ARG A 722 -14.23 -27.87 13.35
C ARG A 722 -15.07 -27.89 14.62
N GLU A 723 -15.01 -28.99 15.39
CA GLU A 723 -15.75 -29.11 16.65
C GLU A 723 -15.25 -28.10 17.71
N GLN A 724 -13.93 -27.91 17.81
CA GLN A 724 -13.33 -27.08 18.86
C GLN A 724 -13.27 -25.59 18.53
N LEU A 725 -12.81 -25.23 17.32
CA LEU A 725 -12.48 -23.85 16.94
C LEU A 725 -13.51 -23.24 15.98
N ARG A 726 -14.43 -24.04 15.45
CA ARG A 726 -15.44 -23.69 14.44
C ARG A 726 -14.85 -23.41 13.05
N ASP A 727 -15.73 -23.37 12.05
CA ASP A 727 -15.39 -23.31 10.61
C ASP A 727 -14.55 -22.10 10.19
N ARG A 728 -14.70 -20.95 10.86
CA ARG A 728 -14.04 -19.68 10.45
C ARG A 728 -12.68 -19.46 11.12
N HIS A 729 -12.24 -20.36 11.99
CA HIS A 729 -10.95 -20.21 12.64
C HIS A 729 -9.80 -20.54 11.67
N ASN A 730 -8.72 -19.77 11.72
CA ASN A 730 -7.61 -19.90 10.79
C ASN A 730 -7.02 -21.32 10.71
N TRP A 731 -6.80 -21.98 11.86
CA TRP A 731 -6.33 -23.36 11.89
C TRP A 731 -7.29 -24.36 11.24
N THR A 732 -8.59 -24.20 11.42
CA THR A 732 -9.61 -25.03 10.75
C THR A 732 -9.52 -24.86 9.24
N LEU A 733 -9.43 -23.62 8.76
CA LEU A 733 -9.31 -23.31 7.34
C LEU A 733 -8.03 -23.88 6.72
N SER A 734 -6.89 -23.77 7.43
CA SER A 734 -5.62 -24.35 6.99
C SER A 734 -5.69 -25.88 6.91
N SER A 735 -6.35 -26.55 7.86
CA SER A 735 -6.50 -28.01 7.87
C SER A 735 -7.45 -28.49 6.76
N GLU A 736 -8.54 -27.77 6.49
CA GLU A 736 -9.40 -28.03 5.34
C GLU A 736 -8.67 -27.89 3.99
N ASN A 737 -7.81 -26.89 3.86
CA ASN A 737 -6.97 -26.73 2.66
C ASN A 737 -5.99 -27.92 2.48
N SER A 738 -5.43 -28.44 3.57
CA SER A 738 -4.61 -29.65 3.56
C SER A 738 -5.42 -30.87 3.08
N TYR A 739 -6.61 -31.08 3.66
CA TYR A 739 -7.53 -32.15 3.27
C TYR A 739 -7.91 -32.09 1.78
N ALA A 740 -8.24 -30.90 1.25
CA ALA A 740 -8.52 -30.71 -0.16
C ALA A 740 -7.30 -31.00 -1.06
N THR A 741 -6.09 -30.68 -0.58
CA THR A 741 -4.84 -31.03 -1.26
C THR A 741 -4.67 -32.54 -1.37
N ASP A 742 -4.93 -33.30 -0.30
CA ASP A 742 -4.82 -34.77 -0.32
C ASP A 742 -5.83 -35.43 -1.26
N LEU A 743 -7.09 -34.96 -1.24
CA LEU A 743 -8.11 -35.41 -2.20
C LEU A 743 -7.64 -35.21 -3.64
N ARG A 744 -7.05 -34.04 -3.95
CA ARG A 744 -6.51 -33.73 -5.28
C ARG A 744 -5.33 -34.64 -5.64
N LEU A 745 -4.39 -34.85 -4.72
CA LEU A 745 -3.22 -35.70 -4.95
C LEU A 745 -3.59 -37.17 -5.18
N LEU A 746 -4.71 -37.64 -4.61
CA LEU A 746 -5.27 -38.98 -4.84
C LEU A 746 -6.14 -39.08 -6.11
N GLY A 747 -6.33 -37.99 -6.84
CA GLY A 747 -7.15 -37.95 -8.06
C GLY A 747 -8.65 -37.74 -7.83
N ARG A 748 -9.08 -37.41 -6.62
CA ARG A 748 -10.49 -37.12 -6.26
C ARG A 748 -10.83 -35.66 -6.56
N TYR A 749 -10.68 -35.24 -7.81
CA TYR A 749 -10.68 -33.81 -8.21
C TYR A 749 -12.00 -33.07 -7.96
N GLU A 750 -13.14 -33.72 -8.18
CA GLU A 750 -14.46 -33.10 -7.96
C GLU A 750 -14.68 -32.78 -6.47
N GLN A 751 -14.36 -33.74 -5.58
CA GLN A 751 -14.44 -33.55 -4.13
C GLN A 751 -13.47 -32.46 -3.67
N ALA A 752 -12.22 -32.49 -4.15
CA ALA A 752 -11.23 -31.47 -3.84
C ALA A 752 -11.70 -30.07 -4.25
N THR A 753 -12.25 -29.93 -5.47
CA THR A 753 -12.77 -28.65 -5.98
C THR A 753 -13.92 -28.13 -5.12
N SER A 754 -14.90 -28.99 -4.79
CA SER A 754 -16.05 -28.58 -3.98
C SER A 754 -15.64 -28.09 -2.58
N VAL A 755 -14.68 -28.75 -1.93
CA VAL A 755 -14.18 -28.33 -0.63
C VAL A 755 -13.39 -27.03 -0.76
N GLN A 756 -12.52 -26.95 -1.77
CA GLN A 756 -11.60 -25.84 -1.93
C GLN A 756 -12.28 -24.53 -2.37
N GLU A 757 -13.34 -24.58 -3.17
CA GLU A 757 -14.13 -23.39 -3.54
C GLU A 757 -14.67 -22.67 -2.30
N ARG A 758 -15.30 -23.43 -1.40
CA ARG A 758 -15.83 -22.91 -0.13
C ARG A 758 -14.71 -22.43 0.79
N ASN A 759 -13.64 -23.22 0.92
CA ASN A 759 -12.51 -22.88 1.80
C ASN A 759 -11.82 -21.58 1.36
N ALA A 760 -11.53 -21.40 0.06
CA ALA A 760 -10.90 -20.21 -0.48
C ALA A 760 -11.80 -18.95 -0.33
N GLU A 761 -13.12 -19.09 -0.49
CA GLU A 761 -14.06 -18.00 -0.24
C GLU A 761 -14.04 -17.56 1.23
N ILE A 762 -14.04 -18.52 2.17
CA ILE A 762 -13.99 -18.20 3.59
C ILE A 762 -12.64 -17.56 3.96
N HIS A 763 -11.52 -18.08 3.48
CA HIS A 763 -10.19 -17.45 3.64
C HIS A 763 -10.21 -15.98 3.21
N ARG A 764 -10.74 -15.69 2.01
CA ARG A 764 -10.87 -14.32 1.49
C ARG A 764 -11.73 -13.43 2.39
N SER A 765 -12.81 -13.97 2.96
CA SER A 765 -13.68 -13.21 3.87
C SER A 765 -13.08 -12.94 5.25
N VAL A 766 -12.23 -13.86 5.75
CA VAL A 766 -11.70 -13.83 7.13
C VAL A 766 -10.35 -13.13 7.22
N LEU A 767 -9.47 -13.36 6.25
CA LEU A 767 -8.08 -12.86 6.24
C LEU A 767 -7.86 -11.72 5.24
N GLY A 768 -8.87 -11.44 4.40
CA GLY A 768 -8.72 -10.60 3.23
C GLY A 768 -8.12 -11.37 2.06
N ALA A 769 -8.26 -10.80 0.87
CA ALA A 769 -7.78 -11.43 -0.36
C ALA A 769 -6.26 -11.60 -0.33
N ASP A 770 -5.54 -10.57 0.07
CA ASP A 770 -4.08 -10.46 -0.11
C ASP A 770 -3.25 -11.19 0.96
N ASN A 771 -3.88 -11.77 1.97
CA ASN A 771 -3.14 -12.54 2.97
C ASN A 771 -2.46 -13.79 2.34
N PRO A 772 -1.21 -14.12 2.70
CA PRO A 772 -0.50 -15.28 2.14
C PRO A 772 -1.21 -16.63 2.30
N GLN A 773 -2.03 -16.81 3.35
CA GLN A 773 -2.81 -18.03 3.54
C GLN A 773 -3.99 -18.09 2.57
N THR A 774 -4.64 -16.95 2.28
CA THR A 774 -5.65 -16.86 1.22
C THR A 774 -5.04 -17.16 -0.15
N LEU A 775 -3.86 -16.59 -0.46
CA LEU A 775 -3.14 -16.87 -1.70
C LEU A 775 -2.79 -18.36 -1.84
N ARG A 776 -2.41 -19.02 -0.74
CA ARG A 776 -2.18 -20.48 -0.72
C ARG A 776 -3.45 -21.29 -0.99
N ALA A 777 -4.57 -20.90 -0.40
CA ALA A 777 -5.86 -21.55 -0.66
C ALA A 777 -6.32 -21.35 -2.11
N GLU A 778 -6.14 -20.14 -2.66
CA GLU A 778 -6.44 -19.84 -4.06
C GLU A 778 -5.50 -20.58 -5.03
N HIS A 779 -4.22 -20.78 -4.66
CA HIS A 779 -3.29 -21.63 -5.42
C HIS A 779 -3.79 -23.07 -5.52
N ASN A 780 -4.22 -23.65 -4.41
CA ASN A 780 -4.78 -25.00 -4.41
C ASN A 780 -6.10 -25.06 -5.21
N LEU A 781 -6.94 -24.03 -5.13
CA LEU A 781 -8.16 -23.93 -5.95
C LEU A 781 -7.85 -23.89 -7.45
N ALA A 782 -6.83 -23.12 -7.85
CA ALA A 782 -6.40 -23.06 -9.23
C ALA A 782 -5.93 -24.43 -9.73
N LEU A 783 -5.19 -25.17 -8.90
CA LEU A 783 -4.79 -26.55 -9.19
C LEU A 783 -5.98 -27.51 -9.23
N CYS A 784 -6.98 -27.35 -8.37
CA CYS A 784 -8.24 -28.12 -8.43
C CYS A 784 -8.96 -27.91 -9.76
N TYR A 785 -9.12 -26.66 -10.21
CA TYR A 785 -9.71 -26.38 -11.52
C TYR A 785 -8.87 -26.94 -12.67
N TYR A 786 -7.55 -26.76 -12.62
CA TYR A 786 -6.65 -27.25 -13.65
C TYR A 786 -6.70 -28.78 -13.78
N ARG A 787 -6.59 -29.49 -12.65
CA ARG A 787 -6.63 -30.96 -12.63
C ARG A 787 -8.03 -31.55 -12.82
N GLY A 788 -9.09 -30.82 -12.47
CA GLY A 788 -10.47 -31.19 -12.77
C GLY A 788 -10.89 -30.93 -14.22
N GLY A 789 -10.07 -30.23 -15.01
CA GLY A 789 -10.31 -29.94 -16.42
C GLY A 789 -11.05 -28.62 -16.72
N ASP A 790 -11.32 -27.79 -15.72
CA ASP A 790 -11.92 -26.46 -15.90
C ASP A 790 -10.86 -25.41 -16.24
N ARG A 791 -10.45 -25.42 -17.52
CA ARG A 791 -9.38 -24.56 -18.03
C ARG A 791 -9.69 -23.07 -17.91
N PRO A 792 -10.89 -22.56 -18.25
CA PRO A 792 -11.16 -21.13 -18.17
C PRO A 792 -11.03 -20.58 -16.75
N ARG A 793 -11.54 -21.29 -15.74
CA ARG A 793 -11.41 -20.87 -14.34
C ARG A 793 -9.97 -20.98 -13.84
N ALA A 794 -9.25 -22.02 -14.21
CA ALA A 794 -7.83 -22.16 -13.87
C ALA A 794 -6.99 -21.00 -14.45
N ALA A 795 -7.14 -20.70 -15.75
CA ALA A 795 -6.41 -19.63 -16.43
C ALA A 795 -6.58 -18.28 -15.73
N ASN A 796 -7.85 -17.92 -15.49
CA ASN A 796 -8.19 -16.63 -14.90
C ASN A 796 -7.71 -16.51 -13.46
N LEU A 797 -7.73 -17.58 -12.67
CA LEU A 797 -7.27 -17.56 -11.29
C LEU A 797 -5.74 -17.56 -11.19
N MET A 798 -5.02 -18.37 -11.99
CA MET A 798 -3.55 -18.45 -11.93
C MET A 798 -2.88 -17.12 -12.32
N ALA A 799 -3.33 -16.49 -13.40
CA ALA A 799 -2.75 -15.22 -13.86
C ALA A 799 -2.86 -14.10 -12.81
N ARG A 800 -4.02 -14.07 -12.16
CA ARG A 800 -4.40 -13.13 -11.10
C ARG A 800 -3.65 -13.39 -9.79
N LEU A 801 -3.53 -14.66 -9.43
CA LEU A 801 -2.81 -15.11 -8.25
C LEU A 801 -1.31 -14.81 -8.33
N LEU A 802 -0.68 -14.99 -9.49
CA LEU A 802 0.75 -14.70 -9.67
C LEU A 802 1.04 -13.23 -9.43
N GLU A 803 0.32 -12.33 -10.11
CA GLU A 803 0.45 -10.89 -9.95
C GLU A 803 0.28 -10.46 -8.47
N ARG A 804 -0.72 -11.03 -7.78
CA ARG A 804 -0.99 -10.68 -6.38
C ARG A 804 0.09 -11.21 -5.45
N SER A 805 0.63 -12.39 -5.69
CA SER A 805 1.70 -12.98 -4.88
C SER A 805 3.02 -12.20 -5.04
N GLU A 806 3.38 -11.83 -6.28
CA GLU A 806 4.54 -10.98 -6.58
C GLU A 806 4.45 -9.62 -5.89
N ARG A 807 3.28 -8.98 -5.95
CA ARG A 807 3.06 -7.68 -5.32
C ARG A 807 3.10 -7.71 -3.80
N VAL A 808 2.44 -8.70 -3.18
CA VAL A 808 2.24 -8.70 -1.73
C VAL A 808 3.44 -9.28 -0.99
N ILE A 809 3.99 -10.38 -1.50
CA ILE A 809 5.04 -11.14 -0.81
C ILE A 809 6.39 -10.84 -1.45
N GLY A 810 6.44 -10.91 -2.78
CA GLY A 810 7.66 -10.79 -3.58
C GLY A 810 7.74 -11.92 -4.61
N ASP A 811 8.44 -11.68 -5.71
CA ASP A 811 8.65 -12.60 -6.83
C ASP A 811 9.55 -13.79 -6.49
N ARG A 812 10.52 -13.60 -5.58
CA ARG A 812 11.49 -14.63 -5.16
C ARG A 812 11.04 -15.48 -3.97
N GLU A 813 9.85 -15.22 -3.45
CA GLU A 813 9.37 -15.83 -2.21
C GLU A 813 8.80 -17.24 -2.47
N PRO A 814 8.94 -18.21 -1.54
CA PRO A 814 8.60 -19.61 -1.81
C PRO A 814 7.17 -19.85 -2.31
N LEU A 815 6.19 -19.08 -1.82
CA LEU A 815 4.80 -19.19 -2.29
C LEU A 815 4.65 -18.69 -3.73
N THR A 816 5.29 -17.57 -4.08
CA THR A 816 5.21 -16.99 -5.43
C THR A 816 5.89 -17.89 -6.46
N LEU A 817 7.06 -18.45 -6.14
CA LEU A 817 7.75 -19.42 -7.01
C LEU A 817 6.87 -20.64 -7.32
N ARG A 818 6.12 -21.15 -6.35
CA ARG A 818 5.18 -22.26 -6.57
C ARG A 818 4.06 -21.90 -7.54
N VAL A 819 3.51 -20.70 -7.39
CA VAL A 819 2.48 -20.18 -8.30
C VAL A 819 3.07 -20.02 -9.71
N ALA A 820 4.28 -19.47 -9.83
CA ALA A 820 4.96 -19.29 -11.11
C ALA A 820 5.25 -20.62 -11.82
N VAL A 821 5.75 -21.65 -11.12
CA VAL A 821 5.95 -22.99 -11.70
C VAL A 821 4.63 -23.59 -12.18
N THR A 822 3.58 -23.49 -11.38
CA THR A 822 2.25 -24.00 -11.75
C THR A 822 1.66 -23.25 -12.95
N TYR A 823 1.91 -21.95 -13.04
CA TYR A 823 1.39 -21.15 -14.13
C TYR A 823 2.21 -21.34 -15.41
N SER A 824 3.52 -21.56 -15.31
CA SER A 824 4.37 -21.98 -16.43
C SER A 824 3.87 -23.28 -17.06
N THR A 825 3.50 -24.29 -16.26
CA THR A 825 2.95 -25.54 -16.80
C THR A 825 1.60 -25.34 -17.47
N PHE A 826 0.75 -24.47 -16.92
CA PHE A 826 -0.52 -24.09 -17.55
C PHE A 826 -0.32 -23.37 -18.90
N GLU A 827 0.54 -22.34 -18.94
CA GLU A 827 0.83 -21.57 -20.17
C GLU A 827 1.45 -22.47 -21.25
N ARG A 828 2.32 -23.41 -20.87
CA ARG A 828 2.90 -24.40 -21.80
C ARG A 828 1.83 -25.23 -22.52
N GLU A 829 0.76 -25.60 -21.83
CA GLU A 829 -0.29 -26.48 -22.37
C GLU A 829 -1.42 -25.71 -23.06
N HIS A 830 -1.74 -24.51 -22.60
CA HIS A 830 -2.99 -23.82 -22.94
C HIS A 830 -2.84 -22.34 -23.28
N GLY A 831 -1.65 -21.78 -23.16
CA GLY A 831 -1.40 -20.35 -23.30
C GLY A 831 -0.19 -20.05 -24.20
N ASP A 832 0.62 -19.10 -23.76
CA ASP A 832 1.77 -18.59 -24.48
C ASP A 832 3.05 -19.34 -24.08
N LEU A 833 3.68 -19.99 -25.06
CA LEU A 833 4.88 -20.78 -24.84
C LEU A 833 6.10 -19.93 -24.45
N ASP A 834 6.18 -18.68 -24.93
CA ASP A 834 7.28 -17.77 -24.55
C ASP A 834 7.12 -17.34 -23.10
N ARG A 835 5.90 -17.03 -22.68
CA ARG A 835 5.59 -16.73 -21.27
C ARG A 835 5.85 -17.93 -20.37
N ALA A 836 5.48 -19.14 -20.82
CA ALA A 836 5.79 -20.37 -20.09
C ALA A 836 7.30 -20.52 -19.88
N ARG A 837 8.10 -20.18 -20.90
CA ARG A 837 9.57 -20.28 -20.86
C ARG A 837 10.15 -19.29 -19.86
N GLU A 838 9.75 -18.03 -19.93
CA GLU A 838 10.20 -16.98 -19.00
C GLU A 838 9.96 -17.38 -17.54
N LEU A 839 8.73 -17.80 -17.23
CA LEU A 839 8.35 -18.22 -15.88
C LEU A 839 9.10 -19.49 -15.43
N GLY A 840 9.23 -20.47 -16.31
CA GLY A 840 9.89 -21.76 -16.02
C GLY A 840 11.39 -21.59 -15.76
N GLU A 841 12.09 -20.85 -16.62
CA GLU A 841 13.53 -20.59 -16.49
C GLU A 841 13.84 -19.73 -15.26
N SER A 842 13.04 -18.68 -15.02
CA SER A 842 13.17 -17.84 -13.82
C SER A 842 12.99 -18.67 -12.54
N SER A 843 11.93 -19.47 -12.47
CA SER A 843 11.64 -20.31 -11.30
C SER A 843 12.73 -21.35 -11.05
N LEU A 844 13.22 -22.00 -12.11
CA LEU A 844 14.31 -22.98 -12.01
C LEU A 844 15.61 -22.34 -11.50
N ARG A 845 15.96 -21.15 -12.00
CA ARG A 845 17.12 -20.40 -11.54
C ARG A 845 17.02 -20.07 -10.05
N HIS A 846 15.87 -19.59 -9.60
CA HIS A 846 15.66 -19.25 -8.19
C HIS A 846 15.68 -20.47 -7.25
N TYR A 847 15.08 -21.60 -7.64
CA TYR A 847 15.20 -22.82 -6.84
C TYR A 847 16.63 -23.35 -6.77
N ARG A 848 17.42 -23.25 -7.85
CA ARG A 848 18.85 -23.58 -7.82
C ARG A 848 19.64 -22.70 -6.85
N GLU A 849 19.39 -21.39 -6.89
CA GLU A 849 20.04 -20.42 -5.99
C GLU A 849 19.67 -20.65 -4.52
N GLN A 850 18.40 -20.91 -4.22
CA GLN A 850 17.91 -20.99 -2.83
C GLN A 850 18.07 -22.37 -2.19
N LEU A 851 17.86 -23.44 -2.95
CA LEU A 851 17.75 -24.81 -2.41
C LEU A 851 18.82 -25.77 -2.97
N GLY A 852 19.52 -25.37 -4.04
CA GLY A 852 20.53 -26.18 -4.71
C GLY A 852 19.96 -27.20 -5.71
N GLU A 853 20.86 -27.84 -6.46
CA GLU A 853 20.52 -28.76 -7.56
C GLU A 853 19.88 -30.08 -7.10
N GLN A 854 20.19 -30.53 -5.88
CA GLN A 854 19.70 -31.82 -5.37
C GLN A 854 18.33 -31.71 -4.70
N HIS A 855 17.77 -30.51 -4.54
CA HIS A 855 16.48 -30.33 -3.89
C HIS A 855 15.34 -30.86 -4.79
N PRO A 856 14.33 -31.57 -4.24
CA PRO A 856 13.25 -32.15 -5.03
C PRO A 856 12.47 -31.12 -5.87
N TYR A 857 12.32 -29.88 -5.38
CA TYR A 857 11.64 -28.83 -6.16
C TYR A 857 12.46 -28.35 -7.35
N THR A 858 13.79 -28.31 -7.23
CA THR A 858 14.69 -27.98 -8.33
C THR A 858 14.60 -29.07 -9.40
N ALA A 859 14.71 -30.34 -8.99
CA ALA A 859 14.57 -31.49 -9.88
C ALA A 859 13.19 -31.55 -10.56
N GLY A 860 12.12 -31.27 -9.82
CA GLY A 860 10.76 -31.25 -10.36
C GLY A 860 10.53 -30.11 -11.35
N THR A 861 11.06 -28.92 -11.05
CA THR A 861 10.98 -27.77 -11.97
C THR A 861 11.80 -28.00 -13.23
N LEU A 862 12.95 -28.67 -13.12
CA LEU A 862 13.74 -29.13 -14.27
C LEU A 862 12.95 -30.11 -15.13
N ALA A 863 12.21 -31.06 -14.53
CA ALA A 863 11.35 -31.98 -15.28
C ALA A 863 10.24 -31.23 -16.07
N ASN A 864 9.66 -30.19 -15.48
CA ASN A 864 8.68 -29.34 -16.18
C ASN A 864 9.33 -28.53 -17.31
N HIS A 865 10.54 -28.01 -17.10
CA HIS A 865 11.30 -27.31 -18.14
C HIS A 865 11.65 -28.23 -19.30
N ALA A 866 12.02 -29.50 -19.04
CA ALA A 866 12.22 -30.50 -20.08
C ALA A 866 10.96 -30.72 -20.95
N LEU A 867 9.76 -30.72 -20.35
CA LEU A 867 8.49 -30.78 -21.09
C LEU A 867 8.24 -29.52 -21.92
N LEU A 868 8.67 -28.35 -21.43
CA LEU A 868 8.61 -27.09 -22.16
C LEU A 868 9.49 -27.12 -23.40
N LEU A 869 10.75 -27.50 -23.25
CA LEU A 869 11.69 -27.66 -24.36
C LEU A 869 11.16 -28.62 -25.42
N ARG A 870 10.53 -29.71 -24.99
CA ARG A 870 9.85 -30.65 -25.90
C ARG A 870 8.75 -29.95 -26.72
N SER A 871 7.94 -29.12 -26.07
CA SER A 871 6.85 -28.38 -26.70
C SER A 871 7.37 -27.31 -27.68
N ALA A 872 8.54 -26.73 -27.39
CA ALA A 872 9.27 -25.81 -28.27
C ALA A 872 10.03 -26.50 -29.42
N GLY A 873 10.11 -27.83 -29.43
CA GLY A 873 10.80 -28.61 -30.46
C GLY A 873 12.29 -28.90 -30.19
N GLU A 874 12.81 -28.49 -29.03
CA GLU A 874 14.20 -28.67 -28.59
C GLU A 874 14.44 -30.07 -28.00
N ARG A 875 14.30 -31.09 -28.85
CA ARG A 875 14.21 -32.50 -28.43
C ARG A 875 15.46 -33.02 -27.71
N GLN A 876 16.66 -32.65 -28.17
CA GLN A 876 17.91 -33.14 -27.57
C GLN A 876 18.10 -32.61 -26.16
N GLN A 877 17.93 -31.30 -25.96
CA GLN A 877 18.05 -30.68 -24.65
C GLN A 877 16.95 -31.18 -23.69
N SER A 878 15.71 -31.30 -24.18
CA SER A 878 14.61 -31.90 -23.43
C SER A 878 14.94 -33.31 -22.92
N GLN A 879 15.56 -34.15 -23.74
CA GLN A 879 15.94 -35.50 -23.33
C GLN A 879 17.02 -35.49 -22.23
N ILE A 880 18.04 -34.65 -22.37
CA ILE A 880 19.11 -34.51 -21.35
C ILE A 880 18.50 -34.07 -20.02
N GLU A 881 17.71 -33.00 -20.03
CA GLU A 881 17.13 -32.45 -18.80
C GLU A 881 16.12 -33.38 -18.15
N ALA A 882 15.36 -34.16 -18.94
CA ALA A 882 14.44 -35.14 -18.39
C ALA A 882 15.20 -36.25 -17.63
N GLU A 883 16.31 -36.75 -18.18
CA GLU A 883 17.16 -37.77 -17.53
C GLU A 883 17.80 -37.21 -16.26
N ASP A 884 18.35 -36.00 -16.33
CA ASP A 884 18.96 -35.32 -15.18
C ASP A 884 17.94 -35.10 -14.07
N ALA A 885 16.72 -34.67 -14.42
CA ALA A 885 15.63 -34.51 -13.47
C ALA A 885 15.21 -35.82 -12.80
N LEU A 886 15.16 -36.94 -13.54
CA LEU A 886 14.88 -38.25 -12.96
C LEU A 886 15.98 -38.70 -12.00
N ILE A 887 17.25 -38.50 -12.34
CA ILE A 887 18.39 -38.84 -11.48
C ILE A 887 18.34 -37.99 -10.19
N ALA A 888 18.17 -36.68 -10.32
CA ALA A 888 18.10 -35.77 -9.19
C ALA A 888 16.90 -36.07 -8.28
N MET A 889 15.70 -36.29 -8.85
CA MET A 889 14.51 -36.64 -8.09
C MET A 889 14.66 -37.99 -7.37
N THR A 890 15.24 -38.99 -8.04
CA THR A 890 15.50 -40.31 -7.43
C THR A 890 16.44 -40.20 -6.24
N ARG A 891 17.48 -39.36 -6.31
CA ARG A 891 18.39 -39.12 -5.19
C ARG A 891 17.71 -38.37 -4.04
N ALA A 892 16.85 -37.41 -4.36
CA ALA A 892 16.17 -36.56 -3.39
C ALA A 892 15.13 -37.30 -2.55
N VAL A 893 14.27 -38.11 -3.20
CA VAL A 893 13.07 -38.69 -2.55
C VAL A 893 12.90 -40.20 -2.78
N GLY A 894 13.83 -40.83 -3.50
CA GLY A 894 13.81 -42.28 -3.77
C GLY A 894 12.97 -42.70 -4.98
N GLU A 895 13.14 -43.96 -5.39
CA GLU A 895 12.58 -44.51 -6.63
C GLU A 895 11.06 -44.75 -6.61
N LEU A 896 10.48 -44.90 -5.42
CA LEU A 896 9.05 -45.18 -5.26
C LEU A 896 8.22 -43.91 -5.08
N HIS A 897 8.85 -42.74 -5.00
CA HIS A 897 8.14 -41.49 -4.78
C HIS A 897 7.28 -41.11 -5.99
N PRO A 898 6.03 -40.64 -5.82
CA PRO A 898 5.17 -40.24 -6.94
C PRO A 898 5.80 -39.22 -7.89
N TRP A 899 6.60 -38.28 -7.39
CA TRP A 899 7.36 -37.34 -8.25
C TRP A 899 8.43 -38.05 -9.09
N THR A 900 9.16 -39.01 -8.53
CA THR A 900 10.13 -39.82 -9.29
C THR A 900 9.45 -40.63 -10.39
N LEU A 901 8.29 -41.22 -10.07
CA LEU A 901 7.49 -41.97 -11.04
C LEU A 901 6.95 -41.07 -12.16
N ALA A 902 6.58 -39.83 -11.84
CA ALA A 902 6.20 -38.82 -12.82
C ALA A 902 7.39 -38.43 -13.73
N CYS A 903 8.58 -38.20 -13.18
CA CYS A 903 9.79 -37.97 -13.97
C CYS A 903 10.09 -39.17 -14.88
N ALA A 904 9.98 -40.40 -14.36
CA ALA A 904 10.22 -41.63 -15.12
C ALA A 904 9.25 -41.80 -16.30
N LEU A 905 7.97 -41.44 -16.12
CA LEU A 905 6.98 -41.39 -17.20
C LEU A 905 7.42 -40.42 -18.32
N ASN A 906 7.89 -39.23 -17.95
CA ASN A 906 8.35 -38.22 -18.89
C ASN A 906 9.65 -38.64 -19.61
N VAL A 907 10.60 -39.26 -18.89
CA VAL A 907 11.84 -39.82 -19.45
C VAL A 907 11.54 -40.95 -20.43
N ALA A 908 10.62 -41.87 -20.11
CA ALA A 908 10.23 -42.92 -21.05
C ALA A 908 9.69 -42.33 -22.36
N ALA A 909 8.97 -41.20 -22.29
CA ALA A 909 8.55 -40.46 -23.48
C ALA A 909 9.73 -39.87 -24.27
N ALA A 910 10.70 -39.26 -23.58
CA ALA A 910 11.89 -38.71 -24.22
C ALA A 910 12.74 -39.79 -24.91
N ARG A 911 13.00 -40.93 -24.24
CA ARG A 911 13.73 -42.07 -24.81
C ARG A 911 13.04 -42.64 -26.04
N ASN A 912 11.72 -42.82 -25.98
CA ASN A 912 10.96 -43.32 -27.11
C ASN A 912 11.07 -42.41 -28.34
N LEU A 913 10.95 -41.09 -28.13
CA LEU A 913 11.09 -40.08 -29.21
C LEU A 913 12.55 -39.93 -29.70
N GLY A 914 13.52 -40.21 -28.82
CA GLY A 914 14.95 -40.22 -29.13
C GLY A 914 15.43 -41.48 -29.86
N GLY A 915 14.55 -42.45 -30.13
CA GLY A 915 14.87 -43.65 -30.90
C GLY A 915 15.30 -44.87 -30.08
N ASP A 916 15.05 -44.87 -28.77
CA ASP A 916 15.30 -46.01 -27.86
C ASP A 916 13.98 -46.57 -27.29
N PRO A 917 13.17 -47.26 -28.10
CA PRO A 917 11.85 -47.75 -27.68
C PRO A 917 11.93 -48.95 -26.72
N GLU A 918 13.01 -49.73 -26.74
CA GLU A 918 13.22 -50.85 -25.81
C GLU A 918 13.41 -50.34 -24.38
N SER A 919 14.34 -49.41 -24.16
CA SER A 919 14.58 -48.80 -22.84
C SER A 919 13.35 -48.05 -22.34
N ALA A 920 12.63 -47.36 -23.24
CA ALA A 920 11.37 -46.70 -22.90
C ALA A 920 10.31 -47.70 -22.41
N ALA A 921 10.13 -48.84 -23.08
CA ALA A 921 9.15 -49.85 -22.70
C ALA A 921 9.49 -50.53 -21.35
N GLU A 922 10.78 -50.77 -21.09
CA GLU A 922 11.26 -51.29 -19.80
C GLU A 922 10.99 -50.30 -18.67
N LEU A 923 11.36 -49.03 -18.86
CA LEU A 923 11.11 -47.97 -17.88
C LEU A 923 9.61 -47.77 -17.65
N SER A 924 8.79 -47.73 -18.70
CA SER A 924 7.33 -47.62 -18.56
C SER A 924 6.72 -48.80 -17.79
N ARG A 925 7.23 -50.03 -17.98
CA ARG A 925 6.75 -51.23 -17.26
C ARG A 925 7.06 -51.12 -15.78
N THR A 926 8.32 -50.88 -15.44
CA THR A 926 8.75 -50.74 -14.05
C THR A 926 8.05 -49.57 -13.35
N THR A 927 7.87 -48.44 -14.04
CA THR A 927 7.15 -47.27 -13.51
C THR A 927 5.67 -47.57 -13.26
N ALA A 928 4.98 -48.27 -14.17
CA ALA A 928 3.59 -48.64 -13.99
C ALA A 928 3.39 -49.61 -12.79
N ASP A 929 4.28 -50.59 -12.65
CA ASP A 929 4.23 -51.55 -11.53
C ASP A 929 4.49 -50.85 -10.18
N ARG A 930 5.51 -49.98 -10.12
CA ARG A 930 5.83 -49.19 -8.93
C ARG A 930 4.70 -48.21 -8.57
N ALA A 931 4.11 -47.53 -9.55
CA ALA A 931 2.97 -46.65 -9.35
C ALA A 931 1.75 -47.42 -8.80
N ALA A 932 1.46 -48.60 -9.36
CA ALA A 932 0.38 -49.44 -8.88
C ALA A 932 0.60 -49.93 -7.44
N ALA A 933 1.84 -50.24 -7.05
CA ALA A 933 2.19 -50.64 -5.70
C ALA A 933 2.10 -49.47 -4.71
N ARG A 934 2.51 -48.26 -5.11
CA ARG A 934 2.57 -47.09 -4.24
C ARG A 934 1.24 -46.36 -4.08
N LEU A 935 0.54 -46.11 -5.19
CA LEU A 935 -0.64 -45.25 -5.26
C LEU A 935 -1.93 -46.04 -5.49
N GLY A 936 -1.81 -47.34 -5.76
CA GLY A 936 -2.93 -48.19 -6.14
C GLY A 936 -3.19 -48.20 -7.66
N ARG A 937 -3.93 -49.23 -8.09
CA ARG A 937 -4.18 -49.55 -9.51
C ARG A 937 -5.07 -48.55 -10.25
N ASN A 938 -5.91 -47.82 -9.52
CA ASN A 938 -6.89 -46.88 -10.08
C ASN A 938 -6.43 -45.42 -10.01
N HIS A 939 -5.26 -45.14 -9.44
CA HIS A 939 -4.76 -43.78 -9.32
C HIS A 939 -4.46 -43.19 -10.72
N PRO A 940 -4.80 -41.91 -11.00
CA PRO A 940 -4.59 -41.30 -12.31
C PRO A 940 -3.16 -41.42 -12.85
N LEU A 941 -2.13 -41.20 -12.03
CA LEU A 941 -0.73 -41.40 -12.44
C LEU A 941 -0.45 -42.85 -12.85
N THR A 942 -0.90 -43.85 -12.06
CA THR A 942 -0.74 -45.27 -12.41
C THR A 942 -1.37 -45.59 -13.76
N LEU A 943 -2.58 -45.08 -14.00
CA LEU A 943 -3.30 -45.30 -15.24
C LEU A 943 -2.59 -44.62 -16.43
N SER A 944 -2.07 -43.41 -16.25
CA SER A 944 -1.22 -42.74 -17.25
C SER A 944 0.05 -43.52 -17.57
N CYS A 945 0.73 -44.09 -16.56
CA CYS A 945 1.89 -44.97 -16.78
C CYS A 945 1.52 -46.22 -17.59
N ARG A 946 0.35 -46.82 -17.34
CA ARG A 946 -0.14 -47.96 -18.13
C ARG A 946 -0.44 -47.59 -19.58
N ILE A 947 -1.01 -46.41 -19.84
CA ILE A 947 -1.23 -45.90 -21.20
C ILE A 947 0.10 -45.62 -21.92
N ALA A 948 1.11 -45.10 -21.22
CA ALA A 948 2.46 -44.93 -21.77
C ALA A 948 3.10 -46.29 -22.12
N LEU A 949 3.01 -47.27 -21.22
CA LEU A 949 3.48 -48.64 -21.48
C LEU A 949 2.82 -49.26 -22.71
N ALA A 950 1.50 -49.12 -22.84
CA ALA A 950 0.79 -49.59 -24.04
C ALA A 950 1.32 -48.91 -25.31
N THR A 951 1.62 -47.61 -25.24
CA THR A 951 2.19 -46.86 -26.35
C THR A 951 3.58 -47.38 -26.74
N ASP A 952 4.46 -47.61 -25.76
CA ASP A 952 5.81 -48.13 -26.02
C ASP A 952 5.79 -49.56 -26.58
N LEU A 953 4.90 -50.41 -26.07
CA LEU A 953 4.71 -51.77 -26.58
C LEU A 953 4.22 -51.79 -28.04
N ARG A 954 3.39 -50.84 -28.46
CA ARG A 954 2.99 -50.71 -29.88
C ARG A 954 4.18 -50.37 -30.77
N ASN A 955 5.08 -49.50 -30.31
CA ASN A 955 6.29 -49.15 -31.04
C ASN A 955 7.23 -50.35 -31.20
N LEU A 956 7.27 -51.25 -30.20
CA LEU A 956 7.93 -52.56 -30.27
C LEU A 956 7.14 -53.65 -31.02
N ARG A 957 6.03 -53.30 -31.69
CA ARG A 957 5.15 -54.21 -32.43
C ARG A 957 4.47 -55.30 -31.56
N ARG A 958 4.42 -55.14 -30.24
CA ARG A 958 3.72 -56.03 -29.28
C ARG A 958 2.24 -55.63 -29.11
N ARG A 959 1.48 -55.65 -30.21
CA ARG A 959 0.12 -55.06 -30.27
C ARG A 959 -0.90 -55.70 -29.33
N GLN A 960 -0.96 -57.03 -29.24
CA GLN A 960 -1.96 -57.71 -28.39
C GLN A 960 -1.83 -57.35 -26.91
N GLU A 961 -0.59 -57.27 -26.41
CA GLU A 961 -0.33 -56.87 -25.02
C GLU A 961 -0.65 -55.39 -24.80
N ALA A 962 -0.29 -54.53 -25.77
CA ALA A 962 -0.60 -53.11 -25.71
C ALA A 962 -2.10 -52.83 -25.68
N ASP A 963 -2.88 -53.48 -26.55
CA ASP A 963 -4.33 -53.27 -26.65
C ASP A 963 -5.04 -53.71 -25.36
N LYS A 964 -4.63 -54.84 -24.77
CA LYS A 964 -5.15 -55.28 -23.47
C LYS A 964 -4.88 -54.27 -22.35
N ILE A 965 -3.63 -53.79 -22.25
CA ILE A 965 -3.25 -52.82 -21.22
C ILE A 965 -4.00 -51.49 -21.42
N GLU A 966 -4.12 -51.02 -22.66
CA GLU A 966 -4.84 -49.80 -23.02
C GLU A 966 -6.33 -49.90 -22.65
N GLU A 967 -7.00 -51.00 -23.02
CA GLU A 967 -8.42 -51.19 -22.74
C GLU A 967 -8.72 -51.18 -21.24
N GLU A 968 -7.94 -51.93 -20.46
CA GLU A 968 -8.07 -51.96 -19.00
C GLU A 968 -7.81 -50.58 -18.37
N ALA A 969 -6.78 -49.87 -18.81
CA ALA A 969 -6.43 -48.56 -18.29
C ALA A 969 -7.45 -47.48 -18.69
N LEU A 970 -7.97 -47.50 -19.92
CA LEU A 970 -8.97 -46.56 -20.41
C LEU A 970 -10.33 -46.76 -19.73
N SER A 971 -10.73 -48.02 -19.51
CA SER A 971 -11.91 -48.36 -18.73
C SER A 971 -11.79 -47.85 -17.29
N ALA A 972 -10.63 -48.04 -16.67
CA ALA A 972 -10.37 -47.51 -15.33
C ALA A 972 -10.36 -45.97 -15.30
N LEU A 973 -9.73 -45.27 -16.26
CA LEU A 973 -9.77 -43.80 -16.36
C LEU A 973 -11.19 -43.28 -16.50
N THR A 974 -12.00 -43.93 -17.35
CA THR A 974 -13.40 -43.56 -17.57
C THR A 974 -14.22 -43.69 -16.30
N ARG A 975 -13.97 -44.73 -15.49
CA ARG A 975 -14.64 -44.94 -14.20
C ARG A 975 -14.14 -43.99 -13.10
N THR A 976 -12.85 -43.69 -13.05
CA THR A 976 -12.25 -42.86 -11.99
C THR A 976 -12.49 -41.36 -12.23
N LEU A 977 -12.29 -40.88 -13.46
CA LEU A 977 -12.29 -39.46 -13.80
C LEU A 977 -13.47 -39.05 -14.71
N GLY A 978 -14.18 -40.01 -15.27
CA GLY A 978 -15.24 -39.77 -16.23
C GLY A 978 -14.77 -39.79 -17.70
N PRO A 979 -15.71 -39.95 -18.64
CA PRO A 979 -15.41 -40.13 -20.07
C PRO A 979 -14.90 -38.86 -20.79
N GLN A 980 -15.15 -37.67 -20.23
CA GLN A 980 -14.81 -36.36 -20.80
C GLN A 980 -13.57 -35.71 -20.17
N HIS A 981 -12.99 -36.33 -19.14
CA HIS A 981 -11.80 -35.80 -18.47
C HIS A 981 -10.62 -35.75 -19.44
N HIS A 982 -9.78 -34.70 -19.34
CA HIS A 982 -8.68 -34.48 -20.30
C HIS A 982 -7.70 -35.68 -20.40
N HIS A 983 -7.42 -36.39 -19.31
CA HIS A 983 -6.60 -37.62 -19.31
C HIS A 983 -7.30 -38.78 -20.04
N THR A 984 -8.61 -38.97 -19.84
CA THR A 984 -9.39 -40.01 -20.50
C THR A 984 -9.48 -39.74 -22.01
N VAL A 985 -9.72 -38.48 -22.39
CA VAL A 985 -9.81 -38.06 -23.80
C VAL A 985 -8.44 -38.18 -24.48
N SER A 986 -7.37 -37.76 -23.81
CA SER A 986 -5.98 -37.89 -24.29
C SER A 986 -5.60 -39.35 -24.51
N ALA A 987 -5.87 -40.22 -23.53
CA ALA A 987 -5.63 -41.66 -23.63
C ALA A 987 -6.44 -42.29 -24.78
N ARG A 988 -7.73 -41.97 -24.93
CA ARG A 988 -8.59 -42.45 -26.03
C ARG A 988 -8.07 -42.02 -27.40
N SER A 989 -7.53 -40.81 -27.47
CA SER A 989 -6.94 -40.24 -28.70
C SER A 989 -5.52 -40.73 -28.94
N ARG A 990 -5.00 -41.65 -28.10
CA ARG A 990 -3.63 -42.17 -28.15
C ARG A 990 -2.56 -41.09 -28.14
N THR A 991 -2.87 -39.96 -27.50
CA THR A 991 -1.88 -38.93 -27.22
C THR A 991 -1.02 -39.43 -26.05
N ARG A 992 0.30 -39.35 -26.21
CA ARG A 992 1.21 -39.86 -25.18
C ARG A 992 1.05 -39.04 -23.89
N PRO A 993 0.77 -39.69 -22.74
CA PRO A 993 0.63 -38.97 -21.48
C PRO A 993 1.97 -38.42 -21.00
N TYR A 994 1.89 -37.33 -20.24
CA TYR A 994 2.97 -36.72 -19.47
C TYR A 994 2.44 -36.41 -18.07
N TRP A 995 3.32 -36.06 -17.16
CA TRP A 995 2.94 -35.65 -15.82
C TRP A 995 3.77 -34.46 -15.35
N ASP A 996 3.12 -33.33 -15.13
CA ASP A 996 3.77 -32.15 -14.57
C ASP A 996 4.07 -32.34 -13.09
N PHE A 997 5.24 -31.87 -12.67
CA PHE A 997 5.57 -31.65 -11.27
C PHE A 997 4.80 -30.45 -10.71
N GLU A 998 4.30 -30.59 -9.49
CA GLU A 998 3.57 -29.54 -8.79
C GLU A 998 4.16 -29.34 -7.39
N PRO A 999 4.81 -28.21 -7.10
CA PRO A 999 5.29 -27.94 -5.77
C PRO A 999 4.13 -27.46 -4.86
N PHE A 1000 3.90 -28.17 -3.75
CA PHE A 1000 2.88 -27.84 -2.75
C PHE A 1000 3.50 -27.56 -1.37
N SER A 1001 2.85 -26.76 -0.52
CA SER A 1001 3.45 -26.25 0.73
C SER A 1001 3.93 -27.34 1.67
N SER A 1002 5.09 -27.12 2.28
CA SER A 1002 5.68 -27.79 3.44
C SER A 1002 5.44 -27.08 4.77
#